data_AF-A0A352W0L4-F1
#
_entry.id   AF-A0A352W0L4-F1
#
_cell.length_a   1.000
_cell.length_b   1.000
_cell.length_c   1.000
_cell.angle_alpha   90.00
_cell.angle_beta   90.00
_cell.angle_gamma   90.00
#
_symmetry.space_group_name_H-M   'P 1'
#
loop_
_entity.id
_entity.type
_entity.pdbx_description
1 polymer ?
#
loop_
_entity_poly.entity_id
_entity_poly.type
_entity_poly.pdbx_seq_one_letter_code
_entity_poly.pdbx_strand_id
1 'polypeptide(L)'
;ALAYYHLFNYESASLAAADGLKIRQTSDLQYLAGMIAVRQNKFVSAREYLSSYLQAVPEDAEVKNLLGQIASYIEFDRGTEEFRSSNFSAACGHFKNALNYTNPDPVIRLMYANASHMAAREMPDGQEKTNALQTALEQALLAAENEASFAEAGNSIFEIYTALGRFDEARAMLKKIEIKLKNAGSDLLFKMGYSCELQNKYEEALAWYRKSLAKEKKSETLQKCFAMYRQLITLKINRGSYEQALALVSGGIREFGEDLSLRELEIKIGILKNHAMFQQYLFEGETAWHKSNYALAADYYLKAHVIDPDFPGILNSLAACYFHQADFGKSAEYYWKDYTANSVPASFNSYLQAMLKMKRYDDVVQKADEFLSRRGFYSQAHRDAVERSRLEALMQSGATGRAETILTDLVSRNNNYYFLVLLGNIYFEKKEYFKSEEQFKKAIEIDQGGFVPFFNLGVIAAKKGVWNQALEYFSIAEKLRNHPEIIFYYAKIFYHQKEYAWASDNIEKCLALDRNRLDYLWWFCRIRAAQSSYLAEAENRAKVIAGLDRCINESSDREMIFLASKLKVHLLPELILDIRFPVEEQITGTVFAGDIFIFSDTGYGINSINEITGEKLWSIRENAPLSGKMGYNGHLFYALENGTLKFIDIITGREAFKVKTYALDYHAAAEGVYFLDNQKKINLIKKNFQIENIADLGEFQARKIFPAGKNIAVCNDEKILLIDRFSGKQITNLSITPKTAAGSGEQFFYTISGRKLSAFYNTGGKPAARAEFTSDQEVLLHFCSLDEIFICTADKMYIFNIPLQKFREIVLPFAVQNAGRGQDEVIFTGSGRMAKFSCSAEKFLWEKEYSGFKNGFISIISKQ
;
A
#
# COMPACT_ATOMS: atom_id res chain seq x y z
N ALA A 1 3.88 125.54 -19.00
CA ALA A 1 2.71 125.54 -19.91
C ALA A 1 2.98 124.72 -21.18
N LEU A 2 3.96 125.08 -22.04
CA LEU A 2 4.27 124.28 -23.24
C LEU A 2 4.81 122.86 -22.96
N ALA A 3 5.56 122.65 -21.87
CA ALA A 3 5.98 121.30 -21.46
C ALA A 3 4.80 120.41 -20.97
N TYR A 4 3.69 121.03 -20.56
CA TYR A 4 2.46 120.34 -20.14
C TYR A 4 1.61 119.87 -21.34
N TYR A 5 1.72 120.55 -22.48
CA TYR A 5 0.92 120.29 -23.68
C TYR A 5 1.40 119.04 -24.45
N HIS A 6 2.69 118.68 -24.34
CA HIS A 6 3.26 117.54 -25.07
C HIS A 6 3.14 116.19 -24.35
N LEU A 7 2.80 116.18 -23.05
CA LEU A 7 2.77 114.95 -22.23
C LEU A 7 1.37 114.31 -22.11
N PHE A 8 0.31 115.04 -22.46
CA PHE A 8 -1.08 114.61 -22.22
C PHE A 8 -1.91 114.62 -23.50
N ASN A 9 -2.27 113.43 -23.98
CA ASN A 9 -3.35 113.28 -24.96
C ASN A 9 -4.70 113.64 -24.31
N TYR A 10 -5.18 114.82 -24.68
CA TYR A 10 -6.53 115.39 -24.81
C TYR A 10 -7.66 115.24 -23.77
N GLU A 11 -7.64 114.37 -22.75
CA GLU A 11 -8.83 114.29 -21.85
C GLU A 11 -8.58 114.61 -20.37
N SER A 12 -7.34 114.58 -19.88
CA SER A 12 -7.05 114.82 -18.45
C SER A 12 -6.67 116.26 -18.10
N ALA A 13 -6.57 117.16 -19.08
CA ALA A 13 -6.25 118.58 -18.83
C ALA A 13 -7.44 119.40 -18.31
N SER A 14 -8.68 118.92 -18.48
CA SER A 14 -9.89 119.64 -18.05
C SER A 14 -10.17 119.52 -16.54
N LEU A 15 -9.73 118.44 -15.89
CA LEU A 15 -9.94 118.24 -14.45
C LEU A 15 -9.03 119.10 -13.58
N ALA A 16 -7.83 119.44 -14.06
CA ALA A 16 -6.94 120.37 -13.35
C ALA A 16 -7.46 121.82 -13.33
N ALA A 17 -8.38 122.17 -14.24
CA ALA A 17 -8.97 123.51 -14.30
C ALA A 17 -10.20 123.67 -13.39
N ALA A 18 -10.82 122.59 -12.90
CA ALA A 18 -12.06 122.65 -12.12
C ALA A 18 -11.84 122.93 -10.60
N ASP A 19 -10.72 122.48 -10.00
CA ASP A 19 -10.49 122.55 -8.54
C ASP A 19 -9.51 123.66 -8.07
N GLY A 20 -9.20 124.66 -8.92
CA GLY A 20 -8.52 125.86 -8.44
C GLY A 20 -7.10 125.67 -7.88
N LEU A 21 -6.33 124.70 -8.41
CA LEU A 21 -4.91 124.51 -8.06
C LEU A 21 -4.04 125.66 -8.61
N LYS A 22 -3.72 126.65 -7.76
CA LYS A 22 -2.65 127.61 -8.03
C LYS A 22 -1.29 126.94 -7.81
N ILE A 23 -0.73 126.33 -8.87
CA ILE A 23 0.66 125.83 -8.86
C ILE A 23 1.60 126.98 -8.50
N ARG A 24 2.29 126.87 -7.36
CA ARG A 24 3.19 127.93 -6.86
C ARG A 24 4.60 127.43 -6.52
N GLN A 25 4.88 126.12 -6.47
CA GLN A 25 6.22 125.57 -6.16
C GLN A 25 6.58 124.33 -7.01
N THR A 26 7.88 124.01 -7.08
CA THR A 26 8.46 122.87 -7.83
C THR A 26 7.96 121.50 -7.35
N SER A 27 7.45 121.39 -6.13
CA SER A 27 6.86 120.16 -5.56
C SER A 27 5.57 119.73 -6.25
N ASP A 28 4.67 120.65 -6.60
CA ASP A 28 3.38 120.34 -7.25
C ASP A 28 3.57 119.66 -8.63
N LEU A 29 4.64 120.04 -9.34
CA LEU A 29 5.06 119.44 -10.61
C LEU A 29 5.53 117.99 -10.44
N GLN A 30 6.29 117.71 -9.37
CA GLN A 30 6.79 116.36 -9.06
C GLN A 30 5.65 115.41 -8.67
N TYR A 31 4.68 115.92 -7.90
CA TYR A 31 3.45 115.17 -7.59
C TYR A 31 2.69 114.81 -8.86
N LEU A 32 2.41 115.78 -9.74
CA LEU A 32 1.65 115.51 -10.95
C LEU A 32 2.40 114.57 -11.91
N ALA A 33 3.71 114.76 -12.10
CA ALA A 33 4.56 113.87 -12.90
C ALA A 33 4.56 112.43 -12.36
N GLY A 34 4.63 112.29 -11.03
CA GLY A 34 4.49 111.02 -10.33
C GLY A 34 3.15 110.34 -10.61
N MET A 35 2.04 111.05 -10.43
CA MET A 35 0.68 110.51 -10.65
C MET A 35 0.41 110.14 -12.11
N ILE A 36 1.00 110.86 -13.08
CA ILE A 36 0.95 110.50 -14.51
C ILE A 36 1.71 109.21 -14.76
N ALA A 37 2.92 109.10 -14.21
CA ALA A 37 3.75 107.91 -14.38
C ALA A 37 3.08 106.67 -13.76
N VAL A 38 2.37 106.81 -12.62
CA VAL A 38 1.51 105.75 -12.08
C VAL A 38 0.43 105.34 -13.08
N ARG A 39 -0.31 106.31 -13.66
CA ARG A 39 -1.35 106.02 -14.67
C ARG A 39 -0.82 105.39 -15.96
N GLN A 40 0.45 105.63 -16.29
CA GLN A 40 1.14 105.03 -17.45
C GLN A 40 1.81 103.69 -17.11
N ASN A 41 1.63 103.14 -15.90
CA ASN A 41 2.33 101.95 -15.39
C ASN A 41 3.86 102.06 -15.43
N LYS A 42 4.42 103.28 -15.40
CA LYS A 42 5.87 103.55 -15.33
C LYS A 42 6.30 103.68 -13.87
N PHE A 43 6.20 102.59 -13.13
CA PHE A 43 6.34 102.58 -11.67
C PHE A 43 7.71 103.04 -11.17
N VAL A 44 8.80 102.75 -11.90
CA VAL A 44 10.15 103.23 -11.54
C VAL A 44 10.23 104.75 -11.59
N SER A 45 9.80 105.35 -12.71
CA SER A 45 9.75 106.81 -12.86
C SER A 45 8.75 107.46 -11.90
N ALA A 46 7.62 106.80 -11.66
CA ALA A 46 6.63 107.26 -10.67
C ALA A 46 7.23 107.32 -9.26
N ARG A 47 8.00 106.30 -8.87
CA ARG A 47 8.69 106.24 -7.59
C ARG A 47 9.70 107.37 -7.44
N GLU A 48 10.48 107.66 -8.47
CA GLU A 48 11.47 108.75 -8.47
C GLU A 48 10.81 110.11 -8.28
N TYR A 49 9.77 110.43 -9.07
CA TYR A 49 9.07 111.71 -8.99
C TYR A 49 8.32 111.89 -7.66
N LEU A 50 7.61 110.85 -7.19
CA LEU A 50 6.88 110.92 -5.92
C LEU A 50 7.81 110.92 -4.70
N SER A 51 8.99 110.29 -4.77
CA SER A 51 10.00 110.37 -3.70
C SER A 51 10.62 111.76 -3.62
N SER A 52 10.87 112.41 -4.76
CA SER A 52 11.32 113.81 -4.82
C SER A 52 10.25 114.76 -4.27
N TYR A 53 8.97 114.48 -4.51
CA TYR A 53 7.87 115.21 -3.88
C TYR A 53 7.86 115.11 -2.35
N LEU A 54 8.04 113.91 -1.79
CA LEU A 54 8.08 113.71 -0.33
C LEU A 54 9.26 114.38 0.38
N GLN A 55 10.36 114.67 -0.33
CA GLN A 55 11.44 115.48 0.25
C GLN A 55 10.99 116.91 0.56
N ALA A 56 10.06 117.44 -0.24
CA ALA A 56 9.49 118.78 -0.05
C ALA A 56 8.24 118.77 0.84
N VAL A 57 7.47 117.67 0.85
CA VAL A 57 6.26 117.50 1.67
C VAL A 57 6.34 116.20 2.46
N PRO A 58 7.12 116.16 3.56
CA PRO A 58 7.41 114.92 4.28
C PRO A 58 6.22 114.35 5.04
N GLU A 59 5.16 115.10 5.28
CA GLU A 59 4.00 114.67 6.07
C GLU A 59 2.86 114.06 5.22
N ASP A 60 3.01 114.00 3.89
CA ASP A 60 1.98 113.46 3.01
C ASP A 60 1.87 111.92 3.14
N ALA A 61 0.93 111.50 3.98
CA ALA A 61 0.66 110.10 4.25
C ALA A 61 0.10 109.35 3.03
N GLU A 62 -0.63 110.04 2.14
CA GLU A 62 -1.21 109.41 0.95
C GLU A 62 -0.11 109.08 -0.07
N VAL A 63 0.82 109.99 -0.32
CA VAL A 63 1.96 109.74 -1.22
C VAL A 63 2.95 108.75 -0.62
N LYS A 64 3.16 108.76 0.70
CA LYS A 64 3.94 107.71 1.40
C LYS A 64 3.33 106.32 1.18
N ASN A 65 2.01 106.20 1.34
CA ASN A 65 1.30 104.95 1.12
C ASN A 65 1.37 104.52 -0.36
N LEU A 66 1.15 105.47 -1.29
CA LEU A 66 1.24 105.21 -2.72
C LEU A 66 2.65 104.80 -3.15
N LEU A 67 3.70 105.39 -2.59
CA LEU A 67 5.09 104.96 -2.83
C LEU A 67 5.38 103.56 -2.29
N GLY A 68 4.78 103.18 -1.16
CA GLY A 68 4.77 101.80 -0.68
C GLY A 68 4.12 100.85 -1.70
N GLN A 69 2.94 101.21 -2.21
CA GLN A 69 2.26 100.43 -3.25
C GLN A 69 3.08 100.31 -4.53
N ILE A 70 3.67 101.40 -5.02
CA ILE A 70 4.54 101.40 -6.20
C ILE A 70 5.79 100.55 -5.97
N ALA A 71 6.41 100.61 -4.79
CA ALA A 71 7.55 99.79 -4.44
C ALA A 71 7.20 98.29 -4.39
N SER A 72 6.00 97.96 -3.88
CA SER A 72 5.45 96.60 -3.90
C SER A 72 5.30 96.07 -5.34
N TYR A 73 4.70 96.85 -6.24
CA TYR A 73 4.52 96.46 -7.65
C TYR A 73 5.85 96.28 -8.39
N ILE A 74 6.84 97.15 -8.18
CA ILE A 74 8.16 97.02 -8.81
C ILE A 74 8.84 95.70 -8.40
N GLU A 75 8.79 95.36 -7.10
CA GLU A 75 9.38 94.11 -6.61
C GLU A 75 8.57 92.89 -7.07
N PHE A 76 7.25 92.99 -7.21
CA PHE A 76 6.42 91.93 -7.79
C PHE A 76 6.75 91.66 -9.27
N ASP A 77 6.91 92.70 -10.09
CA ASP A 77 7.28 92.55 -11.50
C ASP A 77 8.67 91.92 -11.67
N ARG A 78 9.65 92.37 -10.87
CA ARG A 78 10.99 91.76 -10.82
C ARG A 78 10.94 90.29 -10.39
N GLY A 79 10.19 89.98 -9.34
CA GLY A 79 10.00 88.60 -8.88
C GLY A 79 9.37 87.71 -9.95
N THR A 80 8.43 88.25 -10.72
CA THR A 80 7.79 87.53 -11.83
C THR A 80 8.76 87.28 -13.00
N GLU A 81 9.64 88.22 -13.30
CA GLU A 81 10.68 88.07 -14.33
C GLU A 81 11.72 87.01 -13.94
N GLU A 82 12.20 87.03 -12.70
CA GLU A 82 13.10 86.02 -12.15
C GLU A 82 12.43 84.63 -12.09
N PHE A 83 11.15 84.57 -11.73
CA PHE A 83 10.38 83.31 -11.72
C PHE A 83 10.26 82.70 -13.13
N ARG A 84 9.99 83.53 -14.16
CA ARG A 84 9.96 83.08 -15.56
C ARG A 84 11.32 82.64 -16.08
N SER A 85 12.39 83.21 -15.53
CA SER A 85 13.77 82.85 -15.84
C SER A 85 14.27 81.63 -15.05
N SER A 86 13.38 80.95 -14.32
CA SER A 86 13.69 79.80 -13.43
C SER A 86 14.67 80.11 -12.30
N ASN A 87 14.86 81.39 -11.94
CA ASN A 87 15.70 81.79 -10.81
C ASN A 87 14.84 81.93 -9.55
N PHE A 88 14.37 80.79 -9.04
CA PHE A 88 13.35 80.75 -7.99
C PHE A 88 13.81 81.36 -6.66
N SER A 89 15.10 81.25 -6.32
CA SER A 89 15.67 81.84 -5.10
C SER A 89 15.65 83.38 -5.13
N ALA A 90 16.04 83.99 -6.26
CA ALA A 90 15.94 85.44 -6.43
C ALA A 90 14.48 85.91 -6.46
N ALA A 91 13.61 85.17 -7.14
CA ALA A 91 12.18 85.44 -7.18
C ALA A 91 11.55 85.46 -5.77
N CYS A 92 11.94 84.52 -4.90
CA CYS A 92 11.51 84.49 -3.49
C CYS A 92 11.87 85.78 -2.74
N GLY A 93 13.10 86.28 -2.94
CA GLY A 93 13.57 87.52 -2.33
C GLY A 93 12.74 88.73 -2.76
N HIS A 94 12.46 88.86 -4.06
CA HIS A 94 11.65 89.93 -4.61
C HIS A 94 10.18 89.87 -4.16
N PHE A 95 9.55 88.69 -4.16
CA PHE A 95 8.18 88.56 -3.67
C PHE A 95 8.07 88.82 -2.16
N LYS A 96 9.07 88.41 -1.37
CA LYS A 96 9.14 88.75 0.06
C LYS A 96 9.25 90.26 0.28
N ASN A 97 10.08 90.94 -0.52
CA ASN A 97 10.21 92.39 -0.46
C ASN A 97 8.90 93.09 -0.85
N ALA A 98 8.21 92.63 -1.89
CA ALA A 98 6.91 93.17 -2.29
C ALA A 98 5.88 93.13 -1.14
N LEU A 99 5.83 92.02 -0.40
CA LEU A 99 4.94 91.87 0.76
C LEU A 99 5.26 92.82 1.93
N ASN A 100 6.49 93.35 2.04
CA ASN A 100 6.87 94.28 3.10
C ASN A 100 6.32 95.70 2.89
N TYR A 101 5.93 96.07 1.67
CA TYR A 101 5.59 97.44 1.31
C TYR A 101 4.08 97.77 1.36
N THR A 102 3.19 96.77 1.48
CA THR A 102 1.72 96.96 1.39
C THR A 102 0.91 95.94 2.19
N ASN A 103 -0.37 96.27 2.47
CA ASN A 103 -1.37 95.30 2.98
C ASN A 103 -1.42 94.11 1.99
N PRO A 104 -1.25 92.87 2.46
CA PRO A 104 -0.61 91.85 1.63
C PRO A 104 -1.59 91.26 0.61
N ASP A 105 -1.27 91.49 -0.66
CA ASP A 105 -2.05 91.01 -1.80
C ASP A 105 -1.97 89.46 -1.90
N PRO A 106 -3.12 88.77 -2.00
CA PRO A 106 -3.17 87.31 -2.09
C PRO A 106 -2.45 86.74 -3.31
N VAL A 107 -2.37 87.48 -4.42
CA VAL A 107 -1.65 87.07 -5.64
C VAL A 107 -0.14 87.08 -5.40
N ILE A 108 0.38 88.11 -4.73
CA ILE A 108 1.80 88.19 -4.37
C ILE A 108 2.16 87.05 -3.40
N ARG A 109 1.31 86.76 -2.41
CA ARG A 109 1.51 85.62 -1.51
C ARG A 109 1.53 84.28 -2.23
N LEU A 110 0.63 84.09 -3.19
CA LEU A 110 0.58 82.87 -4.00
C LEU A 110 1.83 82.71 -4.88
N MET A 111 2.26 83.77 -5.55
CA MET A 111 3.50 83.77 -6.33
C MET A 111 4.72 83.52 -5.43
N TYR A 112 4.75 84.10 -4.23
CA TYR A 112 5.81 83.82 -3.26
C TYR A 112 5.83 82.36 -2.82
N ALA A 113 4.66 81.78 -2.54
CA ALA A 113 4.53 80.37 -2.19
C ALA A 113 5.02 79.45 -3.32
N ASN A 114 4.63 79.74 -4.56
CA ASN A 114 5.03 78.96 -5.73
C ASN A 114 6.54 79.05 -5.97
N ALA A 115 7.13 80.24 -5.90
CA ALA A 115 8.57 80.44 -6.00
C ALA A 115 9.33 79.67 -4.90
N SER A 116 8.82 79.73 -3.67
CA SER A 116 9.43 79.05 -2.51
C SER A 116 9.37 77.53 -2.65
N HIS A 117 8.25 77.00 -3.15
CA HIS A 117 8.11 75.58 -3.44
C HIS A 117 9.03 75.12 -4.57
N MET A 118 9.14 75.88 -5.67
CA MET A 118 10.06 75.57 -6.78
C MET A 118 11.53 75.61 -6.33
N ALA A 119 11.93 76.65 -5.59
CA ALA A 119 13.27 76.75 -5.01
C ALA A 119 13.57 75.55 -4.09
N ALA A 120 12.60 75.12 -3.28
CA ALA A 120 12.76 73.95 -2.41
C ALA A 120 12.94 72.63 -3.18
N ARG A 121 12.42 72.51 -4.42
CA ARG A 121 12.63 71.31 -5.24
C ARG A 121 14.08 71.17 -5.71
N GLU A 122 14.79 72.29 -5.87
CA GLU A 122 16.19 72.33 -6.28
C GLU A 122 17.17 72.10 -5.11
N MET A 123 16.66 72.17 -3.87
CA MET A 123 17.44 71.95 -2.66
C MET A 123 17.63 70.45 -2.37
N PRO A 124 18.80 70.04 -1.82
CA PRO A 124 18.97 68.71 -1.27
C PRO A 124 18.03 68.48 -0.08
N ASP A 125 17.70 67.22 0.18
CA ASP A 125 16.84 66.85 1.31
C ASP A 125 17.51 67.23 2.64
N GLY A 126 16.80 67.98 3.48
CA GLY A 126 17.34 68.50 4.73
C GLY A 126 16.44 69.55 5.39
N GLN A 127 16.95 70.16 6.46
CA GLN A 127 16.21 71.15 7.24
C GLN A 127 15.91 72.41 6.43
N GLU A 128 16.82 72.85 5.56
CA GLU A 128 16.64 74.05 4.74
C GLU A 128 15.49 73.89 3.72
N LYS A 129 15.42 72.74 3.05
CA LYS A 129 14.29 72.38 2.17
C LYS A 129 12.98 72.33 2.94
N THR A 130 12.99 71.74 4.13
CA THR A 130 11.80 71.66 5.00
C THR A 130 11.32 73.05 5.42
N ASN A 131 12.25 73.93 5.81
CA ASN A 131 11.95 75.32 6.18
C ASN A 131 11.39 76.12 4.98
N ALA A 132 11.98 75.94 3.79
CA ALA A 132 11.49 76.56 2.55
C ALA A 132 10.08 76.08 2.18
N LEU A 133 9.80 74.78 2.31
CA LEU A 133 8.46 74.21 2.11
C LEU A 133 7.44 74.67 3.16
N GLN A 134 7.85 74.83 4.43
CA GLN A 134 7.00 75.39 5.47
C GLN A 134 6.67 76.85 5.19
N THR A 135 7.65 77.64 4.78
CA THR A 135 7.45 79.04 4.37
C THR A 135 6.50 79.12 3.18
N ALA A 136 6.70 78.27 2.16
CA ALA A 136 5.80 78.16 1.02
C ALA A 136 4.36 77.84 1.45
N LEU A 137 4.20 76.88 2.37
CA LEU A 137 2.91 76.45 2.89
C LEU A 137 2.18 77.58 3.63
N GLU A 138 2.88 78.29 4.51
CA GLU A 138 2.33 79.44 5.25
C GLU A 138 1.80 80.51 4.30
N GLN A 139 2.57 80.87 3.28
CA GLN A 139 2.17 81.89 2.32
C GLN A 139 0.99 81.43 1.45
N ALA A 140 0.96 80.15 1.06
CA ALA A 140 -0.15 79.59 0.30
C ALA A 140 -1.45 79.53 1.14
N LEU A 141 -1.36 79.17 2.42
CA LEU A 141 -2.50 79.17 3.34
C LEU A 141 -3.09 80.56 3.55
N LEU A 142 -2.24 81.58 3.73
CA LEU A 142 -2.67 82.98 3.82
C LEU A 142 -3.29 83.47 2.50
N ALA A 143 -2.75 83.07 1.34
CA ALA A 143 -3.36 83.38 0.05
C ALA A 143 -4.74 82.72 -0.14
N ALA A 144 -4.98 81.57 0.50
CA ALA A 144 -6.25 80.86 0.45
C ALA A 144 -7.34 81.46 1.36
N GLU A 145 -7.05 82.47 2.18
CA GLU A 145 -8.09 83.18 2.95
C GLU A 145 -9.00 84.02 2.04
N ASN A 146 -8.50 84.46 0.88
CA ASN A 146 -9.27 85.19 -0.12
C ASN A 146 -9.98 84.23 -1.09
N GLU A 147 -11.27 84.47 -1.34
CA GLU A 147 -12.09 83.63 -2.23
C GLU A 147 -11.60 83.62 -3.68
N ALA A 148 -11.07 84.74 -4.19
CA ALA A 148 -10.64 84.86 -5.58
C ALA A 148 -9.40 84.01 -5.91
N SER A 149 -8.52 83.80 -4.93
CA SER A 149 -7.28 83.02 -5.06
C SER A 149 -7.37 81.62 -4.46
N PHE A 150 -8.50 81.26 -3.84
CA PHE A 150 -8.66 80.01 -3.08
C PHE A 150 -8.35 78.75 -3.89
N ALA A 151 -8.80 78.68 -5.15
CA ALA A 151 -8.61 77.52 -6.01
C ALA A 151 -7.14 77.31 -6.40
N GLU A 152 -6.46 78.39 -6.81
CA GLU A 152 -5.05 78.35 -7.20
C GLU A 152 -4.14 78.12 -6.00
N ALA A 153 -4.39 78.81 -4.88
CA ALA A 153 -3.70 78.57 -3.62
C ALA A 153 -3.93 77.14 -3.10
N GLY A 154 -5.14 76.61 -3.25
CA GLY A 154 -5.46 75.23 -2.88
C GLY A 154 -4.62 74.18 -3.62
N ASN A 155 -4.35 74.39 -4.92
CA ASN A 155 -3.48 73.52 -5.72
C ASN A 155 -2.03 73.56 -5.22
N SER A 156 -1.50 74.76 -4.97
CA SER A 156 -0.15 74.93 -4.44
C SER A 156 0.00 74.31 -3.05
N ILE A 157 -1.01 74.49 -2.16
CA ILE A 157 -1.04 73.87 -0.84
C ILE A 157 -0.98 72.34 -0.93
N PHE A 158 -1.73 71.73 -1.85
CA PHE A 158 -1.72 70.28 -2.05
C PHE A 158 -0.33 69.77 -2.45
N GLU A 159 0.31 70.42 -3.43
CA GLU A 159 1.64 70.02 -3.88
C GLU A 159 2.68 70.15 -2.76
N ILE A 160 2.61 71.23 -1.98
CA ILE A 160 3.51 71.47 -0.85
C ILE A 160 3.29 70.45 0.26
N TYR A 161 2.04 70.14 0.64
CA TYR A 161 1.76 69.09 1.61
C TYR A 161 2.25 67.72 1.14
N THR A 162 2.13 67.44 -0.15
CA THR A 162 2.62 66.20 -0.76
C THR A 162 4.15 66.13 -0.71
N ALA A 163 4.85 67.23 -1.02
CA ALA A 163 6.31 67.34 -0.91
C ALA A 163 6.81 67.20 0.54
N LEU A 164 6.00 67.63 1.52
CA LEU A 164 6.26 67.45 2.96
C LEU A 164 5.91 66.05 3.50
N GLY A 165 5.35 65.15 2.68
CA GLY A 165 4.87 63.84 3.12
C GLY A 165 3.60 63.90 4.00
N ARG A 166 2.93 65.04 4.09
CA ARG A 166 1.74 65.31 4.91
C ARG A 166 0.46 64.99 4.14
N PHE A 167 0.30 63.72 3.75
CA PHE A 167 -0.73 63.30 2.80
C PHE A 167 -2.18 63.43 3.28
N ASP A 168 -2.45 63.23 4.58
CA ASP A 168 -3.80 63.36 5.13
C ASP A 168 -4.33 64.80 5.04
N GLU A 169 -3.46 65.77 5.30
CA GLU A 169 -3.79 67.19 5.19
C GLU A 169 -3.90 67.61 3.72
N ALA A 170 -3.05 67.06 2.84
CA ALA A 170 -3.18 67.24 1.40
C ALA A 170 -4.59 66.82 0.92
N ARG A 171 -5.07 65.64 1.33
CA ARG A 171 -6.43 65.16 1.01
C ARG A 171 -7.53 66.00 1.66
N ALA A 172 -7.34 66.43 2.90
CA ALA A 172 -8.30 67.30 3.58
C ALA A 172 -8.46 68.64 2.83
N MET A 173 -7.37 69.18 2.28
CA MET A 173 -7.40 70.37 1.43
C MET A 173 -8.11 70.11 0.10
N LEU A 174 -7.83 69.00 -0.59
CA LEU A 174 -8.57 68.64 -1.81
C LEU A 174 -10.08 68.54 -1.56
N LYS A 175 -10.50 67.96 -0.43
CA LYS A 175 -11.92 67.90 -0.03
C LYS A 175 -12.51 69.28 0.27
N LYS A 176 -11.75 70.19 0.90
CA LYS A 176 -12.18 71.58 1.09
C LYS A 176 -12.37 72.31 -0.25
N ILE A 177 -11.47 72.07 -1.20
CA ILE A 177 -11.56 72.61 -2.57
C ILE A 177 -12.82 72.09 -3.26
N GLU A 178 -13.08 70.78 -3.19
CA GLU A 178 -14.29 70.15 -3.72
C GLU A 178 -15.58 70.80 -3.18
N ILE A 179 -15.66 70.99 -1.86
CA ILE A 179 -16.83 71.56 -1.18
C ILE A 179 -17.07 73.01 -1.62
N LYS A 180 -16.02 73.84 -1.68
CA LYS A 180 -16.16 75.26 -2.07
C LYS A 180 -16.49 75.42 -3.55
N LEU A 181 -15.83 74.67 -4.44
CA LEU A 181 -16.05 74.78 -5.88
C LEU A 181 -17.29 74.01 -6.36
N LYS A 182 -17.95 73.26 -5.47
CA LYS A 182 -19.16 72.44 -5.71
C LYS A 182 -19.02 71.47 -6.89
N ASN A 183 -17.80 71.13 -7.29
CA ASN A 183 -17.52 70.18 -8.36
C ASN A 183 -16.15 69.52 -8.15
N ALA A 184 -16.14 68.19 -8.18
CA ALA A 184 -14.91 67.42 -8.32
C ALA A 184 -14.54 67.32 -9.81
N GLY A 185 -13.72 68.25 -10.27
CA GLY A 185 -13.11 68.18 -11.60
C GLY A 185 -12.20 66.95 -11.73
N SER A 186 -11.94 66.52 -12.97
CA SER A 186 -11.05 65.37 -13.25
C SER A 186 -9.67 65.51 -12.60
N ASP A 187 -9.10 66.72 -12.61
CA ASP A 187 -7.80 67.04 -12.02
C ASP A 187 -7.74 66.85 -10.50
N LEU A 188 -8.80 67.25 -9.78
CA LEU A 188 -8.88 67.09 -8.32
C LEU A 188 -8.92 65.60 -7.93
N LEU A 189 -9.69 64.80 -8.67
CA LEU A 189 -9.78 63.35 -8.47
C LEU A 189 -8.47 62.65 -8.82
N PHE A 190 -7.74 63.14 -9.83
CA PHE A 190 -6.40 62.65 -10.16
C PHE A 190 -5.43 62.89 -9.01
N LYS A 191 -5.42 64.09 -8.42
CA LYS A 191 -4.58 64.44 -7.26
C LYS A 191 -4.90 63.60 -6.03
N MET A 192 -6.18 63.27 -5.79
CA MET A 192 -6.57 62.30 -4.75
C MET A 192 -5.94 60.92 -4.98
N GLY A 193 -5.97 60.42 -6.22
CA GLY A 193 -5.33 59.15 -6.59
C GLY A 193 -3.81 59.18 -6.43
N TYR A 194 -3.18 60.28 -6.84
CA TYR A 194 -1.73 60.47 -6.72
C TYR A 194 -1.25 60.49 -5.27
N SER A 195 -2.00 61.14 -4.38
CA SER A 195 -1.73 61.11 -2.94
C SER A 195 -1.77 59.68 -2.38
N CYS A 196 -2.74 58.85 -2.79
CA CYS A 196 -2.82 57.45 -2.39
C CYS A 196 -1.68 56.60 -2.99
N GLU A 197 -1.28 56.88 -4.25
CA GLU A 197 -0.16 56.21 -4.92
C GLU A 197 1.15 56.39 -4.14
N LEU A 198 1.48 57.61 -3.72
CA LEU A 198 2.68 57.92 -2.93
C LEU A 198 2.70 57.23 -1.55
N GLN A 199 1.54 56.85 -1.03
CA GLN A 199 1.40 56.05 0.20
C GLN A 199 1.43 54.54 -0.04
N ASN A 200 1.70 54.08 -1.27
CA ASN A 200 1.59 52.68 -1.69
C ASN A 200 0.18 52.07 -1.49
N LYS A 201 -0.86 52.90 -1.39
CA LYS A 201 -2.27 52.48 -1.25
C LYS A 201 -2.89 52.28 -2.64
N TYR A 202 -2.39 51.28 -3.36
CA TYR A 202 -2.68 51.10 -4.79
C TYR A 202 -4.17 50.85 -5.12
N GLU A 203 -4.92 50.16 -4.25
CA GLU A 203 -6.36 49.94 -4.47
C GLU A 203 -7.17 51.24 -4.35
N GLU A 204 -6.86 52.06 -3.33
CA GLU A 204 -7.47 53.38 -3.15
C GLU A 204 -7.09 54.33 -4.29
N ALA A 205 -5.81 54.34 -4.68
CA ALA A 205 -5.30 55.14 -5.79
C ALA A 205 -6.03 54.81 -7.10
N LEU A 206 -6.19 53.51 -7.41
CA LEU A 206 -6.92 53.05 -8.58
C LEU A 206 -8.39 53.49 -8.56
N ALA A 207 -9.06 53.39 -7.41
CA ALA A 207 -10.45 53.83 -7.28
C ALA A 207 -10.62 55.33 -7.58
N TRP A 208 -9.68 56.17 -7.14
CA TRP A 208 -9.68 57.60 -7.44
C TRP A 208 -9.34 57.91 -8.90
N TYR A 209 -8.34 57.24 -9.48
CA TYR A 209 -8.01 57.40 -10.90
C TYR A 209 -9.17 56.98 -11.82
N ARG A 210 -9.92 55.92 -11.47
CA ARG A 210 -11.16 55.55 -12.17
C ARG A 210 -12.21 56.66 -12.14
N LYS A 211 -12.44 57.26 -10.96
CA LYS A 211 -13.37 58.39 -10.83
C LYS A 211 -12.92 59.59 -11.67
N SER A 212 -11.61 59.87 -11.70
CA SER A 212 -11.02 60.92 -12.54
C SER A 212 -11.22 60.65 -14.04
N LEU A 213 -10.98 59.42 -14.48
CA LEU A 213 -11.14 58.99 -15.87
C LEU A 213 -12.61 59.01 -16.33
N ALA A 214 -13.55 58.71 -15.43
CA ALA A 214 -14.99 58.79 -15.70
C ALA A 214 -15.48 60.23 -15.94
N LYS A 215 -14.78 61.22 -15.39
CA LYS A 215 -15.06 62.65 -15.63
C LYS A 215 -14.44 63.15 -16.92
N GLU A 216 -13.20 62.77 -17.20
CA GLU A 216 -12.46 63.17 -18.39
C GLU A 216 -11.49 62.07 -18.82
N LYS A 217 -11.59 61.65 -20.08
CA LYS A 217 -10.75 60.57 -20.62
C LYS A 217 -9.35 61.08 -20.98
N LYS A 218 -8.52 61.36 -19.97
CA LYS A 218 -7.11 61.73 -20.16
C LYS A 218 -6.23 60.49 -20.32
N SER A 219 -5.34 60.51 -21.33
CA SER A 219 -4.36 59.45 -21.57
C SER A 219 -3.45 59.21 -20.35
N GLU A 220 -3.04 60.29 -19.68
CA GLU A 220 -2.21 60.23 -18.46
C GLU A 220 -2.91 59.48 -17.31
N THR A 221 -4.18 59.76 -17.05
CA THR A 221 -4.96 59.08 -16.02
C THR A 221 -5.15 57.60 -16.34
N LEU A 222 -5.32 57.26 -17.62
CA LEU A 222 -5.39 55.88 -18.08
C LEU A 222 -4.06 55.13 -17.84
N GLN A 223 -2.91 55.76 -18.14
CA GLN A 223 -1.59 55.19 -17.84
C GLN A 223 -1.39 54.97 -16.34
N LYS A 224 -1.85 55.89 -15.49
CA LYS A 224 -1.84 55.72 -14.04
C LYS A 224 -2.69 54.52 -13.58
N CYS A 225 -3.89 54.33 -14.13
CA CYS A 225 -4.68 53.13 -13.86
C CYS A 225 -3.90 51.84 -14.20
N PHE A 226 -3.27 51.77 -15.38
CA PHE A 226 -2.46 50.61 -15.76
C PHE A 226 -1.28 50.37 -14.83
N ALA A 227 -0.58 51.43 -14.42
CA ALA A 227 0.51 51.34 -13.45
C ALA A 227 0.04 50.77 -12.11
N MET A 228 -1.12 51.21 -11.60
CA MET A 228 -1.69 50.68 -10.34
C MET A 228 -2.06 49.20 -10.46
N TYR A 229 -2.66 48.80 -11.59
CA TYR A 229 -2.93 47.39 -11.86
C TYR A 229 -1.65 46.55 -11.85
N ARG A 230 -0.58 47.00 -12.52
CA ARG A 230 0.71 46.29 -12.52
C ARG A 230 1.26 46.14 -11.11
N GLN A 231 1.23 47.18 -10.27
CA GLN A 231 1.70 47.10 -8.89
C GLN A 231 0.88 46.11 -8.04
N LEU A 232 -0.44 46.15 -8.16
CA LEU A 232 -1.33 45.19 -7.47
C LEU A 232 -1.07 43.75 -7.93
N ILE A 233 -0.91 43.52 -9.22
CA ILE A 233 -0.56 42.21 -9.80
C ILE A 233 0.78 41.72 -9.24
N THR A 234 1.82 42.55 -9.27
CA THR A 234 3.15 42.20 -8.72
C THR A 234 3.08 41.83 -7.24
N LEU A 235 2.31 42.57 -6.44
CA LEU A 235 2.10 42.23 -5.02
C LEU A 235 1.43 40.87 -4.84
N LYS A 236 0.45 40.53 -5.68
CA LYS A 236 -0.22 39.21 -5.63
C LYS A 236 0.73 38.08 -6.06
N ILE A 237 1.53 38.28 -7.10
CA ILE A 237 2.56 37.33 -7.55
C ILE A 237 3.58 37.08 -6.44
N ASN A 238 4.11 38.14 -5.82
CA ASN A 238 5.11 38.03 -4.73
C ASN A 238 4.56 37.29 -3.50
N ARG A 239 3.24 37.27 -3.32
CA ARG A 239 2.55 36.51 -2.26
C ARG A 239 2.13 35.10 -2.71
N GLY A 240 2.51 34.65 -3.91
CA GLY A 240 2.09 33.37 -4.48
C GLY A 240 0.60 33.27 -4.83
N SER A 241 -0.14 34.38 -4.80
CA SER A 241 -1.60 34.43 -5.04
C SER A 241 -1.91 34.59 -6.53
N TYR A 242 -1.48 33.63 -7.36
CA TYR A 242 -1.54 33.73 -8.82
C TYR A 242 -2.98 33.84 -9.37
N GLU A 243 -3.96 33.17 -8.77
CA GLU A 243 -5.37 33.28 -9.20
C GLU A 243 -5.92 34.71 -9.00
N GLN A 244 -5.55 35.34 -7.87
CA GLN A 244 -5.93 36.73 -7.62
C GLN A 244 -5.23 37.67 -8.60
N ALA A 245 -3.97 37.37 -8.96
CA ALA A 245 -3.24 38.12 -9.97
C ALA A 245 -3.90 38.03 -11.36
N LEU A 246 -4.31 36.82 -11.78
CA LEU A 246 -5.05 36.60 -13.03
C LEU A 246 -6.40 37.32 -13.02
N ALA A 247 -7.16 37.23 -11.91
CA ALA A 247 -8.43 37.93 -11.78
C ALA A 247 -8.28 39.46 -11.92
N LEU A 248 -7.19 40.03 -11.40
CA LEU A 248 -6.85 41.45 -11.60
C LEU A 248 -6.53 41.74 -13.07
N VAL A 249 -5.75 40.90 -13.75
CA VAL A 249 -5.46 41.07 -15.19
C VAL A 249 -6.75 41.02 -16.02
N SER A 250 -7.59 40.01 -15.83
CA SER A 250 -8.89 39.90 -16.53
C SER A 250 -9.83 41.06 -16.19
N GLY A 251 -9.76 41.60 -14.97
CA GLY A 251 -10.46 42.81 -14.58
C GLY A 251 -9.98 44.03 -15.37
N GLY A 252 -8.67 44.23 -15.48
CA GLY A 252 -8.06 45.33 -16.23
C GLY A 252 -8.35 45.29 -17.73
N ILE A 253 -8.28 44.10 -18.35
CA ILE A 253 -8.61 43.90 -19.77
C ILE A 253 -10.07 44.26 -20.06
N ARG A 254 -11.00 43.84 -19.18
CA ARG A 254 -12.42 44.17 -19.34
C ARG A 254 -12.71 45.67 -19.20
N GLU A 255 -11.97 46.36 -18.34
CA GLU A 255 -12.23 47.76 -18.03
C GLU A 255 -11.62 48.73 -19.05
N PHE A 256 -10.41 48.45 -19.53
CA PHE A 256 -9.65 49.38 -20.39
C PHE A 256 -9.41 48.88 -21.81
N GLY A 257 -9.90 47.67 -22.15
CA GLY A 257 -9.72 47.05 -23.44
C GLY A 257 -8.44 46.20 -23.54
N GLU A 258 -8.22 45.62 -24.71
CA GLU A 258 -7.09 44.72 -24.97
C GLU A 258 -5.77 45.49 -25.10
N ASP A 259 -5.13 45.76 -23.96
CA ASP A 259 -3.73 46.19 -23.94
C ASP A 259 -2.82 44.95 -24.10
N LEU A 260 -1.92 45.00 -25.08
CA LEU A 260 -0.95 43.94 -25.35
C LEU A 260 -0.11 43.59 -24.10
N SER A 261 0.19 44.58 -23.27
CA SER A 261 0.98 44.42 -22.06
C SER A 261 0.24 43.68 -20.94
N LEU A 262 -1.09 43.76 -20.88
CA LEU A 262 -1.89 42.97 -19.94
C LEU A 262 -2.01 41.51 -20.38
N ARG A 263 -2.11 41.24 -21.69
CA ARG A 263 -2.07 39.87 -22.23
C ARG A 263 -0.72 39.20 -22.01
N GLU A 264 0.39 39.92 -22.19
CA GLU A 264 1.72 39.40 -21.86
C GLU A 264 1.84 39.04 -20.37
N LEU A 265 1.26 39.85 -19.49
CA LEU A 265 1.20 39.58 -18.06
C LEU A 265 0.34 38.34 -17.75
N GLU A 266 -0.81 38.17 -18.40
CA GLU A 266 -1.67 36.99 -18.25
C GLU A 266 -0.90 35.70 -18.55
N ILE A 267 -0.19 35.67 -19.69
CA ILE A 267 0.63 34.51 -20.10
C ILE A 267 1.75 34.26 -19.08
N LYS A 268 2.50 35.31 -18.70
CA LYS A 268 3.59 35.19 -17.71
C LYS A 268 3.09 34.66 -16.36
N ILE A 269 1.95 35.14 -15.87
CA ILE A 269 1.35 34.68 -14.61
C ILE A 269 0.87 33.24 -14.75
N GLY A 270 0.27 32.86 -15.88
CA GLY A 270 -0.13 31.48 -16.16
C GLY A 270 1.06 30.52 -16.08
N ILE A 271 2.19 30.88 -16.70
CA ILE A 271 3.43 30.08 -16.63
C ILE A 271 3.94 29.98 -15.19
N LEU A 272 4.01 31.10 -14.45
CA LEU A 272 4.46 31.09 -13.05
C LEU A 272 3.55 30.24 -12.15
N LYS A 273 2.23 30.34 -12.34
CA LYS A 273 1.23 29.55 -11.62
C LYS A 273 1.44 28.05 -11.88
N ASN A 274 1.56 27.67 -13.15
CA ASN A 274 1.77 26.27 -13.54
C ASN A 274 3.08 25.73 -12.96
N HIS A 275 4.17 26.51 -13.05
CA HIS A 275 5.45 26.14 -12.44
C HIS A 275 5.33 25.97 -10.91
N ALA A 276 4.66 26.88 -10.21
CA ALA A 276 4.47 26.78 -8.77
C ALA A 276 3.62 25.56 -8.37
N MET A 277 2.51 25.32 -9.08
CA MET A 277 1.66 24.13 -8.85
C MET A 277 2.42 22.84 -9.13
N PHE A 278 3.21 22.81 -10.20
CA PHE A 278 4.04 21.66 -10.55
C PHE A 278 5.01 21.30 -9.42
N GLN A 279 5.76 22.28 -8.91
CA GLN A 279 6.69 22.07 -7.79
C GLN A 279 5.97 21.61 -6.52
N GLN A 280 4.80 22.19 -6.23
CA GLN A 280 3.98 21.77 -5.11
C GLN A 280 3.53 20.31 -5.24
N TYR A 281 3.02 19.90 -6.40
CA TYR A 281 2.56 18.53 -6.63
C TYR A 281 3.70 17.52 -6.60
N LEU A 282 4.89 17.86 -7.11
CA LEU A 282 6.07 17.02 -6.94
C LEU A 282 6.41 16.80 -5.46
N PHE A 283 6.48 17.88 -4.68
CA PHE A 283 6.78 17.82 -3.25
C PHE A 283 5.74 17.03 -2.46
N GLU A 284 4.45 17.25 -2.73
CA GLU A 284 3.36 16.51 -2.10
C GLU A 284 3.37 15.03 -2.49
N GLY A 285 3.70 14.72 -3.75
CA GLY A 285 3.90 13.36 -4.25
C GLY A 285 5.04 12.63 -3.54
N GLU A 286 6.20 13.26 -3.41
CA GLU A 286 7.37 12.72 -2.68
C GLU A 286 7.07 12.55 -1.18
N THR A 287 6.40 13.52 -0.58
CA THR A 287 5.98 13.44 0.83
C THR A 287 5.03 12.27 1.05
N ALA A 288 4.06 12.08 0.16
CA ALA A 288 3.13 10.95 0.22
C ALA A 288 3.85 9.61 0.00
N TRP A 289 4.82 9.56 -0.92
CA TRP A 289 5.67 8.39 -1.17
C TRP A 289 6.43 7.98 0.09
N HIS A 290 7.12 8.91 0.75
CA HIS A 290 7.86 8.62 1.99
C HIS A 290 6.95 8.18 3.15
N LYS A 291 5.70 8.62 3.15
CA LYS A 291 4.66 8.14 4.08
C LYS A 291 4.04 6.79 3.68
N SER A 292 4.56 6.14 2.63
CA SER A 292 4.03 4.88 2.06
C SER A 292 2.57 4.97 1.58
N ASN A 293 2.06 6.19 1.33
CA ASN A 293 0.74 6.40 0.76
C ASN A 293 0.84 6.52 -0.76
N TYR A 294 1.04 5.37 -1.41
CA TYR A 294 1.32 5.29 -2.84
C TYR A 294 0.15 5.74 -3.73
N ALA A 295 -1.10 5.56 -3.28
CA ALA A 295 -2.28 6.01 -4.02
C ALA A 295 -2.34 7.54 -4.11
N LEU A 296 -2.11 8.22 -2.98
CA LEU A 296 -2.06 9.67 -2.94
C LEU A 296 -0.83 10.22 -3.69
N ALA A 297 0.32 9.56 -3.55
CA ALA A 297 1.52 9.93 -4.30
C ALA A 297 1.28 9.85 -5.82
N ALA A 298 0.61 8.79 -6.30
CA ALA A 298 0.25 8.65 -7.71
C ALA A 298 -0.67 9.79 -8.20
N ASP A 299 -1.66 10.21 -7.40
CA ASP A 299 -2.55 11.32 -7.76
C ASP A 299 -1.77 12.64 -7.93
N TYR A 300 -0.86 12.95 -7.00
CA TYR A 300 -0.04 14.16 -7.13
C TYR A 300 0.95 14.10 -8.29
N TYR A 301 1.60 12.96 -8.52
CA TYR A 301 2.47 12.82 -9.69
C TYR A 301 1.69 12.88 -11.01
N LEU A 302 0.44 12.41 -11.06
CA LEU A 302 -0.43 12.60 -12.24
C LEU A 302 -0.75 14.08 -12.47
N LYS A 303 -1.08 14.82 -11.42
CA LYS A 303 -1.30 16.27 -11.50
C LYS A 303 -0.05 17.02 -11.98
N ALA A 304 1.14 16.62 -11.51
CA ALA A 304 2.40 17.16 -11.98
C ALA A 304 2.65 16.84 -13.47
N HIS A 305 2.42 15.58 -13.88
CA HIS A 305 2.56 15.13 -15.28
C HIS A 305 1.62 15.88 -16.25
N VAL A 306 0.42 16.25 -15.81
CA VAL A 306 -0.51 17.04 -16.64
C VAL A 306 0.04 18.45 -16.91
N ILE A 307 0.81 19.02 -15.99
CA ILE A 307 1.40 20.36 -16.15
C ILE A 307 2.66 20.29 -17.03
N ASP A 308 3.54 19.33 -16.76
CA ASP A 308 4.76 19.10 -17.53
C ASP A 308 4.90 17.61 -17.88
N PRO A 309 4.40 17.20 -19.06
CA PRO A 309 4.45 15.81 -19.49
C PRO A 309 5.86 15.29 -19.76
N ASP A 310 6.78 16.18 -20.13
CA ASP A 310 8.14 15.84 -20.56
C ASP A 310 9.14 15.84 -19.40
N PHE A 311 8.69 16.19 -18.19
CA PHE A 311 9.57 16.23 -17.03
C PHE A 311 10.17 14.84 -16.71
N PRO A 312 11.50 14.71 -16.66
CA PRO A 312 12.16 13.42 -16.46
C PRO A 312 11.80 12.77 -15.13
N GLY A 313 11.51 11.47 -15.16
CA GLY A 313 11.37 10.65 -13.94
C GLY A 313 9.97 10.62 -13.32
N ILE A 314 9.04 11.51 -13.67
CA ILE A 314 7.65 11.45 -13.15
C ILE A 314 6.96 10.15 -13.54
N LEU A 315 7.11 9.71 -14.80
CA LEU A 315 6.52 8.46 -15.28
C LEU A 315 7.08 7.25 -14.52
N ASN A 316 8.38 7.26 -14.21
CA ASN A 316 9.03 6.24 -13.38
C ASN A 316 8.47 6.26 -11.94
N SER A 317 8.30 7.44 -11.33
CA SER A 317 7.70 7.58 -9.99
C SER A 317 6.24 7.11 -9.96
N LEU A 318 5.45 7.44 -10.98
CA LEU A 318 4.08 6.94 -11.16
C LEU A 318 4.04 5.43 -11.27
N ALA A 319 4.87 4.85 -12.13
CA ALA A 319 4.96 3.42 -12.33
C ALA A 319 5.35 2.68 -11.04
N ALA A 320 6.25 3.27 -10.25
CA ALA A 320 6.65 2.75 -8.95
C ALA A 320 5.50 2.81 -7.94
N CYS A 321 4.71 3.89 -7.91
CA CYS A 321 3.53 3.99 -7.05
C CYS A 321 2.55 2.86 -7.34
N TYR A 322 2.27 2.58 -8.62
CA TYR A 322 1.39 1.49 -9.02
C TYR A 322 1.99 0.11 -8.70
N PHE A 323 3.31 -0.04 -8.81
CA PHE A 323 4.01 -1.28 -8.44
C PHE A 323 3.79 -1.62 -6.95
N HIS A 324 3.95 -0.64 -6.06
CA HIS A 324 3.73 -0.83 -4.62
C HIS A 324 2.25 -1.04 -4.24
N GLN A 325 1.32 -0.58 -5.08
CA GLN A 325 -0.11 -0.86 -4.96
C GLN A 325 -0.51 -2.25 -5.48
N ALA A 326 0.45 -3.04 -6.01
CA ALA A 326 0.22 -4.30 -6.71
C ALA A 326 -0.64 -4.17 -7.99
N ASP A 327 -0.82 -2.96 -8.53
CA ASP A 327 -1.39 -2.72 -9.86
C ASP A 327 -0.27 -2.83 -10.90
N PHE A 328 0.19 -4.06 -11.11
CA PHE A 328 1.32 -4.36 -11.99
C PHE A 328 1.03 -4.05 -13.46
N GLY A 329 -0.25 -4.03 -13.86
CA GLY A 329 -0.66 -3.68 -15.22
C GLY A 329 -0.37 -2.20 -15.53
N LYS A 330 -0.88 -1.28 -14.70
CA LYS A 330 -0.56 0.16 -14.86
C LYS A 330 0.92 0.42 -14.64
N SER A 331 1.54 -0.25 -13.67
CA SER A 331 2.97 -0.13 -13.42
C SER A 331 3.79 -0.44 -14.68
N ALA A 332 3.51 -1.57 -15.33
CA ALA A 332 4.16 -1.95 -16.58
C ALA A 332 3.90 -0.92 -17.70
N GLU A 333 2.67 -0.43 -17.84
CA GLU A 333 2.32 0.60 -18.83
C GLU A 333 3.16 1.88 -18.65
N TYR A 334 3.24 2.41 -17.44
CA TYR A 334 3.98 3.65 -17.17
C TYR A 334 5.50 3.47 -17.27
N TYR A 335 6.06 2.33 -16.81
CA TYR A 335 7.48 2.03 -17.03
C TYR A 335 7.83 1.90 -18.51
N TRP A 336 6.93 1.31 -19.30
CA TRP A 336 7.11 1.22 -20.75
C TRP A 336 7.06 2.60 -21.40
N LYS A 337 6.09 3.46 -21.03
CA LYS A 337 6.02 4.85 -21.51
C LYS A 337 7.31 5.61 -21.22
N ASP A 338 7.80 5.54 -19.98
CA ASP A 338 9.05 6.18 -19.58
C ASP A 338 10.25 5.68 -20.39
N TYR A 339 10.38 4.36 -20.57
CA TYR A 339 11.42 3.78 -21.42
C TYR A 339 11.32 4.25 -22.87
N THR A 340 10.12 4.30 -23.45
CA THR A 340 9.95 4.72 -24.86
C THR A 340 10.20 6.21 -25.09
N ALA A 341 9.87 7.06 -24.11
CA ALA A 341 10.09 8.50 -24.20
C ALA A 341 11.56 8.86 -23.97
N ASN A 342 12.16 8.30 -22.92
CA ASN A 342 13.45 8.76 -22.40
C ASN A 342 14.61 7.77 -22.64
N SER A 343 14.33 6.59 -23.23
CA SER A 343 15.31 5.52 -23.46
C SER A 343 16.05 5.06 -22.19
N VAL A 344 15.43 5.19 -21.02
CA VAL A 344 16.03 4.88 -19.70
C VAL A 344 16.06 3.36 -19.46
N PRO A 345 17.24 2.70 -19.46
CA PRO A 345 17.30 1.24 -19.38
C PRO A 345 16.82 0.69 -18.03
N ALA A 346 16.96 1.47 -16.95
CA ALA A 346 16.46 1.10 -15.63
C ALA A 346 14.92 0.91 -15.64
N SER A 347 14.19 1.80 -16.32
CA SER A 347 12.73 1.73 -16.46
C SER A 347 12.31 0.51 -17.26
N PHE A 348 13.09 0.10 -18.27
CA PHE A 348 12.84 -1.14 -18.99
C PHE A 348 12.99 -2.37 -18.10
N ASN A 349 14.01 -2.42 -17.23
CA ASN A 349 14.13 -3.52 -16.27
C ASN A 349 12.95 -3.54 -15.28
N SER A 350 12.53 -2.38 -14.77
CA SER A 350 11.36 -2.27 -13.90
C SER A 350 10.06 -2.70 -14.59
N TYR A 351 9.92 -2.42 -15.90
CA TYR A 351 8.84 -2.95 -16.74
C TYR A 351 8.84 -4.48 -16.77
N LEU A 352 10.00 -5.12 -17.01
CA LEU A 352 10.11 -6.59 -16.98
C LEU A 352 9.76 -7.15 -15.60
N GLN A 353 10.17 -6.49 -14.52
CA GLN A 353 9.85 -6.89 -13.15
C GLN A 353 8.35 -6.79 -12.85
N ALA A 354 7.65 -5.76 -13.33
CA ALA A 354 6.19 -5.67 -13.24
C ALA A 354 5.52 -6.84 -13.98
N MET A 355 5.97 -7.18 -15.19
CA MET A 355 5.45 -8.32 -15.94
C MET A 355 5.73 -9.68 -15.28
N LEU A 356 6.88 -9.85 -14.63
CA LEU A 356 7.21 -11.03 -13.82
C LEU A 356 6.21 -11.22 -12.68
N LYS A 357 5.83 -10.13 -11.99
CA LYS A 357 4.79 -10.17 -10.94
C LYS A 357 3.41 -10.55 -11.49
N MET A 358 3.12 -10.18 -12.74
CA MET A 358 1.93 -10.63 -13.47
C MET A 358 2.02 -12.08 -13.98
N LYS A 359 3.14 -12.77 -13.77
CA LYS A 359 3.43 -14.13 -14.28
C LYS A 359 3.40 -14.25 -15.81
N ARG A 360 3.66 -13.15 -16.52
CA ARG A 360 3.72 -13.10 -17.99
C ARG A 360 5.11 -13.50 -18.48
N TYR A 361 5.52 -14.72 -18.20
CA TYR A 361 6.91 -15.17 -18.40
C TYR A 361 7.37 -15.13 -19.86
N ASP A 362 6.53 -15.58 -20.79
CA ASP A 362 6.87 -15.59 -22.21
C ASP A 362 7.07 -14.17 -22.77
N ASP A 363 6.22 -13.23 -22.36
CA ASP A 363 6.34 -11.81 -22.76
C ASP A 363 7.62 -11.18 -22.21
N VAL A 364 8.00 -11.51 -20.97
CA VAL A 364 9.26 -11.05 -20.35
C VAL A 364 10.44 -11.54 -21.17
N VAL A 365 10.47 -12.84 -21.53
CA VAL A 365 11.56 -13.42 -22.30
C VAL A 365 11.64 -12.78 -23.68
N GLN A 366 10.50 -12.64 -24.38
CA GLN A 366 10.46 -12.01 -25.70
C GLN A 366 10.97 -10.57 -25.65
N LYS A 367 10.50 -9.77 -24.69
CA LYS A 367 10.92 -8.36 -24.57
C LYS A 367 12.37 -8.22 -24.15
N ALA A 368 12.87 -9.08 -23.28
CA ALA A 368 14.28 -9.11 -22.94
C ALA A 368 15.13 -9.46 -24.17
N ASP A 369 14.74 -10.46 -24.97
CA ASP A 369 15.43 -10.84 -26.22
C ASP A 369 15.46 -9.68 -27.22
N GLU A 370 14.33 -8.99 -27.40
CA GLU A 370 14.24 -7.78 -28.23
C GLU A 370 15.23 -6.70 -27.76
N PHE A 371 15.28 -6.42 -26.45
CA PHE A 371 16.18 -5.41 -25.89
C PHE A 371 17.67 -5.79 -26.06
N LEU A 372 18.01 -7.04 -25.76
CA LEU A 372 19.40 -7.53 -25.80
C LEU A 372 19.93 -7.69 -27.23
N SER A 373 19.06 -7.91 -28.21
CA SER A 373 19.41 -7.98 -29.65
C SER A 373 19.81 -6.62 -30.24
N ARG A 374 19.34 -5.51 -29.66
CA ARG A 374 19.65 -4.16 -30.15
C ARG A 374 21.14 -3.87 -29.94
N ARG A 375 21.83 -3.44 -31.00
CA ARG A 375 23.20 -2.88 -30.91
C ARG A 375 23.17 -1.46 -30.33
N GLY A 376 22.72 -1.32 -29.09
CA GLY A 376 22.72 -0.06 -28.34
C GLY A 376 23.90 0.05 -27.37
N PHE A 377 24.34 1.29 -27.10
CA PHE A 377 25.34 1.63 -26.07
C PHE A 377 24.71 1.57 -24.67
N TYR A 378 24.32 0.38 -24.22
CA TYR A 378 23.91 0.13 -22.83
C TYR A 378 25.10 -0.41 -22.05
N SER A 379 25.32 0.12 -20.84
CA SER A 379 26.37 -0.41 -19.96
C SER A 379 26.11 -1.89 -19.64
N GLN A 380 27.19 -2.63 -19.38
CA GLN A 380 27.09 -4.05 -19.06
C GLN A 380 26.15 -4.31 -17.87
N ALA A 381 26.13 -3.42 -16.87
CA ALA A 381 25.24 -3.53 -15.72
C ALA A 381 23.74 -3.50 -16.09
N HIS A 382 23.34 -2.68 -17.07
CA HIS A 382 21.95 -2.64 -17.54
C HIS A 382 21.58 -3.91 -18.32
N ARG A 383 22.50 -4.41 -19.15
CA ARG A 383 22.31 -5.68 -19.86
C ARG A 383 22.20 -6.84 -18.89
N ASP A 384 23.07 -6.89 -17.88
CA ASP A 384 23.04 -7.90 -16.82
C ASP A 384 21.70 -7.85 -16.06
N ALA A 385 21.16 -6.67 -15.75
CA ALA A 385 19.85 -6.55 -15.10
C ALA A 385 18.70 -7.14 -15.94
N VAL A 386 18.70 -6.89 -17.25
CA VAL A 386 17.71 -7.46 -18.18
C VAL A 386 17.87 -8.98 -18.30
N GLU A 387 19.10 -9.48 -18.38
CA GLU A 387 19.37 -10.93 -18.38
C GLU A 387 18.90 -11.58 -17.08
N ARG A 388 19.05 -10.93 -15.91
CA ARG A 388 18.50 -11.44 -14.64
C ARG A 388 16.99 -11.60 -14.71
N SER A 389 16.27 -10.58 -15.17
CA SER A 389 14.81 -10.63 -15.33
C SER A 389 14.37 -11.72 -16.30
N ARG A 390 15.10 -11.91 -17.40
CA ARG A 390 14.88 -12.98 -18.38
C ARG A 390 15.11 -14.37 -17.79
N LEU A 391 16.21 -14.56 -17.07
CA LEU A 391 16.55 -15.82 -16.41
C LEU A 391 15.54 -16.17 -15.31
N GLU A 392 15.09 -15.18 -14.55
CA GLU A 392 14.02 -15.35 -13.56
C GLU A 392 12.72 -15.83 -14.22
N ALA A 393 12.32 -15.24 -15.36
CA ALA A 393 11.15 -15.70 -16.11
C ALA A 393 11.30 -17.16 -16.60
N LEU A 394 12.47 -17.53 -17.11
CA LEU A 394 12.74 -18.89 -17.59
C LEU A 394 12.73 -19.91 -16.44
N MET A 395 13.26 -19.55 -15.28
CA MET A 395 13.24 -20.43 -14.11
C MET A 395 11.83 -20.61 -13.56
N GLN A 396 11.06 -19.52 -13.44
CA GLN A 396 9.68 -19.59 -12.93
C GLN A 396 8.71 -20.28 -13.90
N SER A 397 8.94 -20.21 -15.20
CA SER A 397 8.18 -20.97 -16.21
C SER A 397 8.57 -22.45 -16.30
N GLY A 398 9.62 -22.88 -15.59
CA GLY A 398 10.13 -24.25 -15.62
C GLY A 398 11.03 -24.56 -16.83
N ALA A 399 11.35 -23.57 -17.67
CA ALA A 399 12.24 -23.70 -18.83
C ALA A 399 13.73 -23.71 -18.42
N THR A 400 14.10 -24.53 -17.44
CA THR A 400 15.43 -24.57 -16.81
C THR A 400 16.57 -24.92 -17.79
N GLY A 401 16.32 -25.76 -18.80
CA GLY A 401 17.32 -26.06 -19.83
C GLY A 401 17.68 -24.87 -20.73
N ARG A 402 16.71 -24.00 -21.04
CA ARG A 402 16.97 -22.74 -21.76
C ARG A 402 17.77 -21.79 -20.88
N ALA A 403 17.39 -21.66 -19.61
CA ALA A 403 18.10 -20.81 -18.64
C ALA A 403 19.57 -21.24 -18.49
N GLU A 404 19.84 -22.53 -18.38
CA GLU A 404 21.20 -23.09 -18.33
C GLU A 404 22.02 -22.76 -19.56
N THR A 405 21.44 -22.90 -20.76
CA THR A 405 22.13 -22.60 -22.02
C THR A 405 22.57 -21.14 -22.06
N ILE A 406 21.66 -20.23 -21.68
CA ILE A 406 21.94 -18.79 -21.61
C ILE A 406 22.99 -18.49 -20.54
N LEU A 407 22.86 -19.06 -19.33
CA LEU A 407 23.81 -18.85 -18.25
C LEU A 407 25.22 -19.35 -18.60
N THR A 408 25.33 -20.48 -19.28
CA THR A 408 26.63 -21.02 -19.71
C THR A 408 27.31 -20.06 -20.68
N ASP A 409 26.57 -19.50 -21.64
CA ASP A 409 27.08 -18.48 -22.55
C ASP A 409 27.46 -17.18 -21.82
N LEU A 410 26.59 -16.68 -20.93
CA LEU A 410 26.84 -15.47 -20.14
C LEU A 410 28.09 -15.60 -19.26
N VAL A 411 28.22 -16.69 -18.51
CA VAL A 411 29.38 -16.96 -17.65
C VAL A 411 30.66 -17.06 -18.48
N SER A 412 30.62 -17.64 -19.68
CA SER A 412 31.80 -17.73 -20.56
C SER A 412 32.30 -16.36 -21.05
N ARG A 413 31.41 -15.38 -21.15
CA ARG A 413 31.72 -14.01 -21.62
C ARG A 413 31.98 -13.05 -20.47
N ASN A 414 31.31 -13.25 -19.34
CA ASN A 414 31.30 -12.38 -18.19
C ASN A 414 31.11 -13.22 -16.91
N ASN A 415 32.19 -13.34 -16.13
CA ASN A 415 32.18 -13.95 -14.81
C ASN A 415 31.49 -13.02 -13.80
N ASN A 416 30.16 -12.92 -13.88
CA ASN A 416 29.34 -12.21 -12.91
C ASN A 416 28.97 -13.14 -11.75
N TYR A 417 29.19 -12.69 -10.51
CA TYR A 417 28.88 -13.43 -9.29
C TYR A 417 27.46 -14.04 -9.31
N TYR A 418 26.46 -13.24 -9.68
CA TYR A 418 25.06 -13.68 -9.67
C TYR A 418 24.81 -14.82 -10.67
N PHE A 419 25.36 -14.72 -11.88
CA PHE A 419 25.18 -15.74 -12.92
C PHE A 419 25.89 -17.05 -12.57
N LEU A 420 27.07 -16.98 -11.95
CA LEU A 420 27.79 -18.17 -11.46
C LEU A 420 27.02 -18.88 -10.35
N VAL A 421 26.46 -18.14 -9.39
CA VAL A 421 25.60 -18.71 -8.34
C VAL A 421 24.37 -19.36 -8.95
N LEU A 422 23.72 -18.71 -9.91
CA LEU A 422 22.51 -19.24 -10.54
C LEU A 422 22.78 -20.52 -11.35
N LEU A 423 23.88 -20.54 -12.11
CA LEU A 423 24.32 -21.72 -12.84
C LEU A 423 24.71 -22.86 -11.89
N GLY A 424 25.41 -22.53 -10.80
CA GLY A 424 25.74 -23.46 -9.72
C GLY A 424 24.50 -24.10 -9.10
N ASN A 425 23.45 -23.32 -8.85
CA ASN A 425 22.15 -23.80 -8.35
C ASN A 425 21.46 -24.74 -9.36
N ILE A 426 21.48 -24.41 -10.66
CA ILE A 426 20.91 -25.29 -11.69
C ILE A 426 21.64 -26.64 -11.71
N TYR A 427 22.98 -26.65 -11.70
CA TYR A 427 23.74 -27.89 -11.62
C TYR A 427 23.50 -28.65 -10.31
N PHE A 428 23.30 -27.94 -9.20
CA PHE A 428 22.97 -28.55 -7.91
C PHE A 428 21.62 -29.29 -7.96
N GLU A 429 20.58 -28.67 -8.51
CA GLU A 429 19.26 -29.28 -8.66
C GLU A 429 19.30 -30.50 -9.59
N LYS A 430 20.13 -30.45 -10.64
CA LYS A 430 20.41 -31.60 -11.52
C LYS A 430 21.27 -32.69 -10.88
N LYS A 431 21.73 -32.50 -9.63
CA LYS A 431 22.66 -33.39 -8.90
C LYS A 431 24.05 -33.50 -9.55
N GLU A 432 24.41 -32.57 -10.43
CA GLU A 432 25.73 -32.45 -11.05
C GLU A 432 26.69 -31.71 -10.10
N TYR A 433 26.93 -32.30 -8.92
CA TYR A 433 27.61 -31.62 -7.81
C TYR A 433 29.02 -31.11 -8.17
N PHE A 434 29.76 -31.80 -9.04
CA PHE A 434 31.10 -31.37 -9.45
C PHE A 434 31.05 -30.04 -10.22
N LYS A 435 30.18 -29.92 -11.23
CA LYS A 435 30.00 -28.68 -11.99
C LYS A 435 29.46 -27.55 -11.11
N SER A 436 28.56 -27.90 -10.19
CA SER A 436 27.99 -26.97 -9.22
C SER A 436 29.07 -26.38 -8.31
N GLU A 437 29.94 -27.22 -7.73
CA GLU A 437 31.08 -26.79 -6.91
C GLU A 437 32.04 -25.88 -7.68
N GLU A 438 32.33 -26.22 -8.95
CA GLU A 438 33.20 -25.40 -9.80
C GLU A 438 32.64 -23.98 -9.94
N GLN A 439 31.34 -23.83 -10.21
CA GLN A 439 30.73 -22.50 -10.36
C GLN A 439 30.68 -21.73 -9.04
N PHE A 440 30.38 -22.40 -7.91
CA PHE A 440 30.40 -21.73 -6.60
C PHE A 440 31.80 -21.30 -6.18
N LYS A 441 32.84 -22.08 -6.48
CA LYS A 441 34.23 -21.67 -6.24
C LYS A 441 34.61 -20.45 -7.06
N LYS A 442 34.26 -20.41 -8.35
CA LYS A 442 34.43 -19.21 -9.19
C LYS A 442 33.64 -18.01 -8.66
N ALA A 443 32.45 -18.21 -8.12
CA ALA A 443 31.67 -17.13 -7.50
C ALA A 443 32.40 -16.55 -6.28
N ILE A 444 33.02 -17.39 -5.44
CA ILE A 444 33.81 -16.96 -4.27
C ILE A 444 35.06 -16.18 -4.68
N GLU A 445 35.68 -16.52 -5.82
CA GLU A 445 36.82 -15.77 -6.35
C GLU A 445 36.46 -14.32 -6.72
N ILE A 446 35.21 -14.07 -7.12
CA ILE A 446 34.72 -12.72 -7.45
C ILE A 446 34.30 -11.96 -6.20
N ASP A 447 33.50 -12.58 -5.34
CA ASP A 447 33.00 -11.97 -4.11
C ASP A 447 33.12 -12.94 -2.94
N GLN A 448 34.12 -12.68 -2.11
CA GLN A 448 34.40 -13.44 -0.89
C GLN A 448 33.43 -13.11 0.25
N GLY A 449 32.63 -12.04 0.13
CA GLY A 449 31.61 -11.63 1.11
C GLY A 449 30.26 -12.33 0.94
N GLY A 450 30.06 -13.08 -0.14
CA GLY A 450 28.80 -13.71 -0.45
C GLY A 450 28.54 -15.02 0.31
N PHE A 451 27.54 -15.04 1.20
CA PHE A 451 27.23 -16.25 1.99
C PHE A 451 26.67 -17.42 1.16
N VAL A 452 25.99 -17.16 0.03
CA VAL A 452 25.25 -18.16 -0.76
C VAL A 452 26.15 -19.25 -1.35
N PRO A 453 27.27 -18.95 -2.03
CA PRO A 453 28.22 -19.96 -2.47
C PRO A 453 28.76 -20.86 -1.34
N PHE A 454 29.16 -20.28 -0.21
CA PHE A 454 29.68 -21.05 0.93
C PHE A 454 28.59 -21.96 1.52
N PHE A 455 27.37 -21.44 1.69
CA PHE A 455 26.23 -22.24 2.12
C PHE A 455 26.00 -23.43 1.18
N ASN A 456 25.93 -23.19 -0.14
CA ASN A 456 25.68 -24.25 -1.11
C ASN A 456 26.83 -25.27 -1.19
N LEU A 457 28.09 -24.83 -1.09
CA LEU A 457 29.24 -25.74 -0.96
C LEU A 457 29.16 -26.59 0.31
N GLY A 458 28.73 -26.01 1.44
CA GLY A 458 28.45 -26.75 2.67
C GLY A 458 27.35 -27.80 2.49
N VAL A 459 26.27 -27.45 1.79
CA VAL A 459 25.18 -28.39 1.47
C VAL A 459 25.68 -29.52 0.56
N ILE A 460 26.50 -29.21 -0.45
CA ILE A 460 27.10 -30.22 -1.33
C ILE A 460 28.03 -31.14 -0.54
N ALA A 461 28.93 -30.59 0.29
CA ALA A 461 29.83 -31.38 1.12
C ALA A 461 29.06 -32.29 2.09
N ALA A 462 27.97 -31.79 2.70
CA ALA A 462 27.09 -32.59 3.54
C ALA A 462 26.40 -33.71 2.76
N LYS A 463 25.91 -33.44 1.53
CA LYS A 463 25.32 -34.47 0.66
C LYS A 463 26.34 -35.53 0.22
N LYS A 464 27.61 -35.16 0.08
CA LYS A 464 28.73 -36.08 -0.19
C LYS A 464 29.19 -36.86 1.06
N GLY A 465 28.69 -36.52 2.25
CA GLY A 465 29.08 -37.14 3.51
C GLY A 465 30.42 -36.64 4.07
N VAL A 466 30.97 -35.54 3.53
CA VAL A 466 32.24 -34.95 4.00
C VAL A 466 31.93 -33.91 5.08
N TRP A 467 31.56 -34.41 6.26
CA TRP A 467 30.98 -33.60 7.35
C TRP A 467 31.88 -32.46 7.83
N ASN A 468 33.18 -32.71 8.03
CA ASN A 468 34.11 -31.69 8.53
C ASN A 468 34.25 -30.51 7.56
N GLN A 469 34.31 -30.80 6.26
CA GLN A 469 34.37 -29.76 5.23
C GLN A 469 33.03 -29.00 5.13
N ALA A 470 31.90 -29.69 5.32
CA ALA A 470 30.60 -29.03 5.37
C ALA A 470 30.51 -28.05 6.55
N LEU A 471 30.98 -28.46 7.74
CA LEU A 471 31.04 -27.60 8.93
C LEU A 471 31.95 -26.38 8.70
N GLU A 472 33.09 -26.56 8.05
CA GLU A 472 33.99 -25.45 7.70
C GLU A 472 33.28 -24.42 6.80
N TYR A 473 32.66 -24.87 5.70
CA TYR A 473 31.92 -23.98 4.80
C TYR A 473 30.73 -23.30 5.46
N PHE A 474 29.96 -24.02 6.30
CA PHE A 474 28.87 -23.43 7.05
C PHE A 474 29.36 -22.41 8.09
N SER A 475 30.50 -22.65 8.74
CA SER A 475 31.09 -21.70 9.69
C SER A 475 31.51 -20.38 9.02
N ILE A 476 31.99 -20.45 7.77
CA ILE A 476 32.30 -19.27 6.97
C ILE A 476 31.00 -18.56 6.58
N ALA A 477 30.01 -19.30 6.07
CA ALA A 477 28.72 -18.74 5.69
C ALA A 477 28.02 -18.03 6.86
N GLU A 478 28.07 -18.60 8.05
CA GLU A 478 27.48 -18.07 9.29
C GLU A 478 28.15 -16.76 9.72
N LYS A 479 29.49 -16.67 9.64
CA LYS A 479 30.23 -15.42 9.90
C LYS A 479 29.86 -14.29 8.94
N LEU A 480 29.54 -14.62 7.69
CA LEU A 480 29.10 -13.66 6.69
C LEU A 480 27.66 -13.22 6.91
N ARG A 481 26.76 -14.18 7.20
CA ARG A 481 25.36 -13.92 7.48
C ARG A 481 24.78 -15.03 8.36
N ASN A 482 24.31 -14.65 9.54
CA ASN A 482 23.55 -15.58 10.38
C ASN A 482 22.21 -15.93 9.69
N HIS A 483 22.01 -17.20 9.35
CA HIS A 483 20.84 -17.69 8.61
C HIS A 483 20.29 -18.96 9.28
N PRO A 484 18.97 -19.04 9.58
CA PRO A 484 18.36 -20.18 10.28
C PRO A 484 18.66 -21.54 9.62
N GLU A 485 18.75 -21.56 8.30
CA GLU A 485 19.03 -22.75 7.49
C GLU A 485 20.41 -23.31 7.78
N ILE A 486 21.41 -22.48 8.14
CA ILE A 486 22.74 -22.96 8.52
C ILE A 486 22.65 -23.78 9.82
N ILE A 487 21.93 -23.24 10.82
CA ILE A 487 21.67 -23.92 12.11
C ILE A 487 20.95 -25.26 11.88
N PHE A 488 19.99 -25.27 10.95
CA PHE A 488 19.28 -26.47 10.57
C PHE A 488 20.21 -27.53 9.93
N TYR A 489 21.16 -27.11 9.09
CA TYR A 489 22.16 -28.03 8.54
C TYR A 489 23.15 -28.52 9.59
N TYR A 490 23.53 -27.72 10.59
CA TYR A 490 24.30 -28.20 11.74
C TYR A 490 23.58 -29.33 12.49
N ALA A 491 22.28 -29.16 12.78
CA ALA A 491 21.49 -30.21 13.43
C ALA A 491 21.53 -31.53 12.64
N LYS A 492 21.42 -31.45 11.31
CA LYS A 492 21.50 -32.62 10.41
C LYS A 492 22.89 -33.24 10.40
N ILE A 493 23.95 -32.44 10.35
CA ILE A 493 25.33 -32.94 10.35
C ILE A 493 25.65 -33.64 11.67
N PHE A 494 25.37 -33.01 12.81
CA PHE A 494 25.60 -33.60 14.13
C PHE A 494 24.79 -34.88 14.34
N TYR A 495 23.56 -34.94 13.82
CA TYR A 495 22.78 -36.16 13.81
C TYR A 495 23.50 -37.29 13.05
N HIS A 496 24.05 -37.01 11.86
CA HIS A 496 24.80 -38.00 11.08
C HIS A 496 26.13 -38.40 11.72
N GLN A 497 26.77 -37.50 12.47
CA GLN A 497 27.95 -37.77 13.29
C GLN A 497 27.61 -38.50 14.61
N LYS A 498 26.32 -38.72 14.91
CA LYS A 498 25.79 -39.32 16.15
C LYS A 498 26.00 -38.45 17.39
N GLU A 499 26.29 -37.17 17.22
CA GLU A 499 26.40 -36.17 18.29
C GLU A 499 25.01 -35.61 18.63
N TYR A 500 24.13 -36.47 19.14
CA TYR A 500 22.71 -36.13 19.29
C TYR A 500 22.43 -34.97 20.25
N ALA A 501 23.30 -34.72 21.24
CA ALA A 501 23.15 -33.58 22.15
C ALA A 501 23.30 -32.25 21.38
N TRP A 502 24.33 -32.13 20.54
CA TRP A 502 24.54 -30.96 19.68
C TRP A 502 23.47 -30.85 18.60
N ALA A 503 23.02 -31.99 18.04
CA ALA A 503 21.91 -32.01 17.10
C ALA A 503 20.61 -31.48 17.73
N SER A 504 20.32 -31.88 18.97
CA SER A 504 19.14 -31.47 19.74
C SER A 504 19.13 -29.97 20.03
N ASP A 505 20.25 -29.43 20.49
CA ASP A 505 20.37 -27.99 20.78
C ASP A 505 20.14 -27.14 19.51
N ASN A 506 20.72 -27.54 18.38
CA ASN A 506 20.56 -26.81 17.11
C ASN A 506 19.14 -26.90 16.55
N ILE A 507 18.48 -28.06 16.61
CA ILE A 507 17.11 -28.19 16.09
C ILE A 507 16.09 -27.46 16.97
N GLU A 508 16.32 -27.36 18.27
CA GLU A 508 15.50 -26.56 19.18
C GLU A 508 15.64 -25.07 18.92
N LYS A 509 16.85 -24.60 18.60
CA LYS A 509 17.06 -23.24 18.10
C LYS A 509 16.25 -22.98 16.82
N CYS A 510 16.22 -23.93 15.87
CA CYS A 510 15.40 -23.80 14.67
C CYS A 510 13.89 -23.72 14.99
N LEU A 511 13.40 -24.56 15.91
CA LEU A 511 11.99 -24.56 16.35
C LEU A 511 11.61 -23.30 17.15
N ALA A 512 12.57 -22.68 17.84
CA ALA A 512 12.35 -21.40 18.50
C ALA A 512 12.17 -20.25 17.49
N LEU A 513 12.81 -20.35 16.31
CA LEU A 513 12.69 -19.37 15.22
C LEU A 513 11.38 -19.56 14.44
N ASP A 514 11.04 -20.80 14.09
CA ASP A 514 9.76 -21.14 13.46
C ASP A 514 9.24 -22.47 14.01
N ARG A 515 8.31 -22.37 14.95
CA ARG A 515 7.73 -23.53 15.64
C ARG A 515 6.82 -24.37 14.74
N ASN A 516 6.34 -23.82 13.62
CA ASN A 516 5.36 -24.46 12.76
C ASN A 516 5.97 -25.05 11.48
N ARG A 517 7.27 -24.86 11.24
CA ARG A 517 7.95 -25.45 10.09
C ARG A 517 8.01 -26.97 10.23
N LEU A 518 7.28 -27.68 9.36
CA LEU A 518 7.13 -29.14 9.42
C LEU A 518 8.46 -29.89 9.27
N ASP A 519 9.42 -29.34 8.51
CA ASP A 519 10.73 -29.97 8.36
C ASP A 519 11.61 -29.84 9.60
N TYR A 520 11.53 -28.73 10.35
CA TYR A 520 12.17 -28.60 11.66
C TYR A 520 11.56 -29.58 12.66
N LEU A 521 10.23 -29.68 12.70
CA LEU A 521 9.51 -30.59 13.58
C LEU A 521 9.84 -32.06 13.27
N TRP A 522 9.91 -32.41 11.98
CA TRP A 522 10.34 -33.73 11.51
C TRP A 522 11.74 -34.09 12.01
N TRP A 523 12.71 -33.20 11.80
CA TRP A 523 14.09 -33.44 12.24
C TRP A 523 14.23 -33.47 13.76
N PHE A 524 13.46 -32.66 14.50
CA PHE A 524 13.40 -32.71 15.95
C PHE A 524 12.95 -34.09 16.43
N CYS A 525 11.84 -34.59 15.89
CA CYS A 525 11.31 -35.91 16.24
C CYS A 525 12.35 -37.01 15.94
N ARG A 526 13.01 -36.91 14.79
CA ARG A 526 14.04 -37.88 14.37
C ARG A 526 15.29 -37.85 15.24
N ILE A 527 15.77 -36.66 15.63
CA ILE A 527 16.94 -36.50 16.51
C ILE A 527 16.64 -37.03 17.90
N ARG A 528 15.48 -36.67 18.46
CA ARG A 528 15.03 -37.13 19.78
C ARG A 528 14.83 -38.65 19.82
N ALA A 529 14.29 -39.24 18.76
CA ALA A 529 14.14 -40.69 18.66
C ALA A 529 15.48 -41.44 18.61
N ALA A 530 16.53 -40.84 18.03
CA ALA A 530 17.86 -41.45 17.97
C ALA A 530 18.68 -41.27 19.26
N GLN A 531 18.34 -40.28 20.08
CA GLN A 531 18.95 -40.02 21.38
C GLN A 531 18.32 -40.93 22.45
N SER A 532 18.71 -42.21 22.43
CA SER A 532 18.14 -43.30 23.24
C SER A 532 18.08 -43.04 24.76
N SER A 533 18.93 -42.17 25.32
CA SER A 533 18.90 -41.81 26.75
C SER A 533 17.83 -40.78 27.13
N TYR A 534 17.34 -39.97 26.19
CA TYR A 534 16.38 -38.88 26.47
C TYR A 534 14.92 -39.31 26.36
N LEU A 535 14.68 -40.51 25.81
CA LEU A 535 13.36 -41.13 25.75
C LEU A 535 12.92 -41.70 27.11
N ALA A 536 13.71 -41.64 28.18
CA ALA A 536 13.32 -42.22 29.48
C ALA A 536 12.13 -41.52 30.16
N GLU A 537 11.75 -40.31 29.71
CA GLU A 537 10.62 -39.56 30.25
C GLU A 537 9.40 -39.64 29.33
N ALA A 538 8.27 -40.11 29.88
CA ALA A 538 7.00 -40.25 29.15
C ALA A 538 6.51 -38.94 28.50
N GLU A 539 6.74 -37.79 29.16
CA GLU A 539 6.37 -36.47 28.66
C GLU A 539 7.12 -36.11 27.36
N ASN A 540 8.39 -36.48 27.25
CA ASN A 540 9.20 -36.22 26.06
C ASN A 540 8.82 -37.15 24.91
N ARG A 541 8.46 -38.40 25.20
CA ARG A 541 7.88 -39.32 24.19
C ARG A 541 6.56 -38.81 23.63
N ALA A 542 5.67 -38.31 24.49
CA ALA A 542 4.40 -37.72 24.07
C ALA A 542 4.60 -36.52 23.12
N LYS A 543 5.57 -35.64 23.43
CA LYS A 543 5.93 -34.50 22.56
C LYS A 543 6.42 -34.94 21.17
N VAL A 544 7.25 -36.00 21.09
CA VAL A 544 7.73 -36.54 19.80
C VAL A 544 6.56 -37.15 19.00
N ILE A 545 5.67 -37.91 19.64
CA ILE A 545 4.52 -38.53 18.96
C ILE A 545 3.56 -37.46 18.42
N ALA A 546 3.24 -36.43 19.22
CA ALA A 546 2.41 -35.32 18.76
C ALA A 546 3.03 -34.55 17.58
N GLY A 547 4.36 -34.36 17.60
CA GLY A 547 5.08 -33.77 16.47
C GLY A 547 5.01 -34.63 15.20
N LEU A 548 5.13 -35.95 15.33
CA LEU A 548 4.98 -36.90 14.22
C LEU A 548 3.56 -36.91 13.66
N ASP A 549 2.54 -36.83 14.50
CA ASP A 549 1.14 -36.74 14.06
C ASP A 549 0.85 -35.49 13.26
N ARG A 550 1.42 -34.36 13.70
CA ARG A 550 1.37 -33.13 12.92
C ARG A 550 2.02 -33.32 11.55
N CYS A 551 3.23 -33.91 11.49
CA CYS A 551 3.90 -34.20 10.22
C CYS A 551 3.09 -35.13 9.30
N ILE A 552 2.39 -36.13 9.86
CA ILE A 552 1.56 -37.08 9.10
C ILE A 552 0.30 -36.40 8.54
N ASN A 553 -0.35 -35.56 9.34
CA ASN A 553 -1.65 -34.98 9.01
C ASN A 553 -1.54 -33.69 8.17
N GLU A 554 -0.48 -32.89 8.37
CA GLU A 554 -0.34 -31.56 7.76
C GLU A 554 0.63 -31.53 6.57
N SER A 555 1.49 -32.55 6.39
CA SER A 555 2.44 -32.58 5.28
C SER A 555 1.79 -33.01 3.96
N SER A 556 2.27 -32.46 2.85
CA SER A 556 1.95 -32.95 1.49
C SER A 556 3.07 -33.84 0.92
N ASP A 557 4.19 -33.98 1.63
CA ASP A 557 5.33 -34.80 1.22
C ASP A 557 5.11 -36.26 1.64
N ARG A 558 4.88 -37.12 0.63
CA ARG A 558 4.64 -38.56 0.82
C ARG A 558 5.80 -39.28 1.51
N GLU A 559 7.04 -38.84 1.30
CA GLU A 559 8.21 -39.45 1.93
C GLU A 559 8.24 -39.09 3.42
N MET A 560 7.98 -37.82 3.75
CA MET A 560 7.88 -37.37 5.15
C MET A 560 6.76 -38.10 5.90
N ILE A 561 5.56 -38.21 5.29
CA ILE A 561 4.43 -38.94 5.89
C ILE A 561 4.80 -40.42 6.15
N PHE A 562 5.41 -41.07 5.17
CA PHE A 562 5.82 -42.48 5.27
C PHE A 562 6.84 -42.68 6.40
N LEU A 563 7.89 -41.86 6.44
CA LEU A 563 8.94 -41.94 7.44
C LEU A 563 8.42 -41.60 8.84
N ALA A 564 7.54 -40.59 8.96
CA ALA A 564 6.91 -40.23 10.23
C ALA A 564 5.99 -41.32 10.78
N SER A 565 5.20 -41.94 9.91
CA SER A 565 4.35 -43.08 10.27
C SER A 565 5.18 -44.25 10.79
N LYS A 566 6.28 -44.58 10.10
CA LYS A 566 7.19 -45.66 10.50
C LYS A 566 7.84 -45.38 11.87
N LEU A 567 8.29 -44.15 12.10
CA LEU A 567 8.90 -43.76 13.37
C LEU A 567 7.89 -43.79 14.52
N LYS A 568 6.65 -43.32 14.28
CA LYS A 568 5.56 -43.36 15.28
C LYS A 568 5.26 -44.78 15.74
N VAL A 569 5.16 -45.74 14.81
CA VAL A 569 4.88 -47.16 15.11
C VAL A 569 5.97 -47.78 15.99
N HIS A 570 7.23 -47.36 15.85
CA HIS A 570 8.33 -47.86 16.66
C HIS A 570 8.30 -47.34 18.11
N LEU A 571 7.81 -46.12 18.34
CA LEU A 571 7.82 -45.45 19.64
C LEU A 571 6.57 -45.73 20.50
N LEU A 572 5.45 -46.14 19.87
CA LEU A 572 4.18 -46.43 20.55
C LEU A 572 4.25 -47.56 21.60
N PRO A 573 4.93 -48.70 21.37
CA PRO A 573 4.99 -49.81 22.35
C PRO A 573 5.72 -49.45 23.65
N GLU A 574 6.72 -48.56 23.59
CA GLU A 574 7.52 -48.19 24.76
C GLU A 574 6.81 -47.16 25.65
N LEU A 575 6.01 -46.25 25.08
CA LEU A 575 5.17 -45.32 25.86
C LEU A 575 4.16 -46.07 26.76
N ILE A 576 3.60 -47.17 26.25
CA ILE A 576 2.65 -48.02 26.97
C ILE A 576 3.31 -48.71 28.18
N LEU A 577 4.62 -48.93 28.17
CA LEU A 577 5.38 -49.56 29.25
C LEU A 577 5.74 -48.59 30.40
N ASP A 578 5.92 -47.29 30.10
CA ASP A 578 6.36 -46.29 31.10
C ASP A 578 5.21 -45.66 31.89
N ILE A 579 3.97 -45.77 31.41
CA ILE A 579 2.78 -45.49 32.21
C ILE A 579 2.67 -46.62 33.24
N ARG A 580 3.22 -46.43 34.45
CA ARG A 580 3.23 -47.42 35.54
C ARG A 580 1.86 -48.13 35.70
N PHE A 581 1.75 -49.35 35.20
CA PHE A 581 0.68 -50.27 35.58
C PHE A 581 1.13 -51.06 36.82
N PRO A 582 0.42 -51.00 37.95
CA PRO A 582 0.65 -51.95 39.02
C PRO A 582 0.06 -53.31 38.61
N VAL A 583 0.94 -54.31 38.55
CA VAL A 583 0.66 -55.76 38.59
C VAL A 583 0.35 -56.47 37.25
N GLU A 584 0.95 -57.65 37.16
CA GLU A 584 1.02 -58.72 36.14
C GLU A 584 -0.30 -59.23 35.51
N GLU A 585 -1.35 -58.40 35.34
CA GLU A 585 -2.65 -58.88 34.87
C GLU A 585 -2.94 -58.54 33.40
N GLN A 586 -3.34 -59.56 32.62
CA GLN A 586 -3.61 -59.48 31.18
C GLN A 586 -4.71 -58.45 30.84
N ILE A 587 -4.34 -57.39 30.12
CA ILE A 587 -5.30 -56.44 29.53
C ILE A 587 -6.07 -57.13 28.40
N THR A 588 -7.40 -57.15 28.47
CA THR A 588 -8.27 -57.76 27.44
C THR A 588 -9.31 -56.76 26.90
N GLY A 589 -9.28 -56.50 25.60
CA GLY A 589 -10.27 -55.62 24.93
C GLY A 589 -10.05 -54.12 25.16
N THR A 590 -10.07 -53.34 24.08
CA THR A 590 -9.69 -51.93 24.08
C THR A 590 -10.58 -51.12 23.15
N VAL A 591 -11.05 -49.95 23.60
CA VAL A 591 -11.86 -49.02 22.80
C VAL A 591 -11.27 -47.62 22.90
N PHE A 592 -11.09 -46.98 21.75
CA PHE A 592 -10.61 -45.60 21.62
C PHE A 592 -11.76 -44.70 21.17
N ALA A 593 -11.94 -43.55 21.84
CA ALA A 593 -12.96 -42.56 21.49
C ALA A 593 -12.43 -41.14 21.74
N GLY A 594 -11.87 -40.51 20.70
CA GLY A 594 -11.17 -39.22 20.87
C GLY A 594 -9.96 -39.39 21.79
N ASP A 595 -9.83 -38.52 22.78
CA ASP A 595 -8.75 -38.56 23.78
C ASP A 595 -9.06 -39.49 24.98
N ILE A 596 -10.02 -40.42 24.84
CA ILE A 596 -10.46 -41.32 25.91
C ILE A 596 -10.09 -42.77 25.55
N PHE A 597 -9.31 -43.40 26.43
CA PHE A 597 -8.89 -44.80 26.34
C PHE A 597 -9.64 -45.66 27.36
N ILE A 598 -10.33 -46.70 26.88
CA ILE A 598 -11.10 -47.63 27.73
C ILE A 598 -10.56 -49.05 27.60
N PHE A 599 -10.35 -49.72 28.74
CA PHE A 599 -9.88 -51.10 28.83
C PHE A 599 -10.50 -51.84 30.02
N SER A 600 -10.42 -53.17 30.06
CA SER A 600 -10.83 -53.95 31.24
C SER A 600 -9.68 -54.61 31.98
N ASP A 601 -9.79 -54.63 33.30
CA ASP A 601 -8.98 -55.44 34.21
C ASP A 601 -9.72 -56.76 34.52
N THR A 602 -8.98 -57.88 34.43
CA THR A 602 -9.37 -59.24 34.89
C THR A 602 -10.74 -59.79 34.45
N GLY A 603 -11.41 -59.17 33.47
CA GLY A 603 -12.73 -59.58 32.98
C GLY A 603 -13.91 -59.08 33.80
N TYR A 604 -13.70 -58.38 34.93
CA TYR A 604 -14.78 -57.94 35.84
C TYR A 604 -14.91 -56.42 35.96
N GLY A 605 -13.91 -55.64 35.56
CA GLY A 605 -13.96 -54.18 35.62
C GLY A 605 -13.68 -53.51 34.27
N ILE A 606 -14.18 -52.29 34.11
CA ILE A 606 -13.94 -51.41 32.96
C ILE A 606 -13.37 -50.11 33.51
N ASN A 607 -12.23 -49.69 32.98
CA ASN A 607 -11.54 -48.47 33.34
C ASN A 607 -11.47 -47.53 32.14
N SER A 608 -11.66 -46.24 32.39
CA SER A 608 -11.52 -45.17 31.41
C SER A 608 -10.45 -44.18 31.87
N ILE A 609 -9.54 -43.83 30.97
CA ILE A 609 -8.47 -42.86 31.20
C ILE A 609 -8.42 -41.84 30.06
N ASN A 610 -7.93 -40.65 30.35
CA ASN A 610 -7.59 -39.65 29.34
C ASN A 610 -6.26 -40.04 28.67
N GLU A 611 -6.25 -40.18 27.35
CA GLU A 611 -5.09 -40.59 26.54
C GLU A 611 -3.97 -39.54 26.57
N ILE A 612 -4.30 -38.26 26.69
CA ILE A 612 -3.36 -37.15 26.69
C ILE A 612 -2.76 -36.95 28.10
N THR A 613 -3.57 -37.02 29.16
CA THR A 613 -3.12 -36.72 30.52
C THR A 613 -2.79 -37.96 31.36
N GLY A 614 -3.27 -39.14 30.95
CA GLY A 614 -3.16 -40.39 31.72
C GLY A 614 -4.09 -40.46 32.94
N GLU A 615 -4.91 -39.44 33.19
CA GLU A 615 -5.80 -39.39 34.35
C GLU A 615 -6.95 -40.39 34.22
N LYS A 616 -7.26 -41.08 35.33
CA LYS A 616 -8.41 -41.98 35.41
C LYS A 616 -9.70 -41.17 35.47
N LEU A 617 -10.53 -41.29 34.42
CA LEU A 617 -11.80 -40.57 34.31
C LEU A 617 -12.89 -41.24 35.14
N TRP A 618 -13.07 -42.56 34.98
CA TRP A 618 -14.03 -43.35 35.76
C TRP A 618 -13.68 -44.85 35.72
N SER A 619 -14.34 -45.63 36.59
CA SER A 619 -14.20 -47.09 36.63
C SER A 619 -15.47 -47.75 37.14
N ILE A 620 -15.77 -48.90 36.54
CA ILE A 620 -16.98 -49.67 36.78
C ILE A 620 -16.55 -51.09 37.09
N ARG A 621 -17.15 -51.67 38.13
CA ARG A 621 -16.92 -53.07 38.50
C ARG A 621 -18.25 -53.80 38.50
N GLU A 622 -18.30 -54.92 37.81
CA GLU A 622 -19.50 -55.75 37.69
C GLU A 622 -19.32 -57.06 38.46
N ASN A 623 -20.43 -57.59 38.96
CA ASN A 623 -20.42 -58.82 39.77
C ASN A 623 -20.37 -60.11 38.92
N ALA A 624 -20.23 -59.98 37.60
CA ALA A 624 -20.14 -61.10 36.65
C ALA A 624 -19.14 -60.76 35.53
N PRO A 625 -18.53 -61.78 34.88
CA PRO A 625 -17.59 -61.58 33.79
C PRO A 625 -18.20 -60.81 32.61
N LEU A 626 -17.39 -59.96 32.01
CA LEU A 626 -17.72 -59.07 30.90
C LEU A 626 -17.33 -59.73 29.58
N SER A 627 -18.28 -59.90 28.66
CA SER A 627 -18.02 -60.39 27.31
C SER A 627 -18.41 -59.35 26.26
N GLY A 628 -17.58 -59.22 25.21
CA GLY A 628 -17.75 -58.32 24.07
C GLY A 628 -17.78 -56.82 24.46
N LYS A 629 -16.83 -56.04 23.95
CA LYS A 629 -16.75 -54.60 24.25
C LYS A 629 -16.58 -53.86 22.95
N MET A 630 -17.56 -53.02 22.60
CA MET A 630 -17.52 -52.20 21.40
C MET A 630 -18.07 -50.82 21.70
N GLY A 631 -17.47 -49.80 21.09
CA GLY A 631 -18.00 -48.44 21.09
C GLY A 631 -19.02 -48.27 19.97
N TYR A 632 -20.18 -47.70 20.28
CA TYR A 632 -21.17 -47.30 19.29
C TYR A 632 -21.85 -45.98 19.70
N ASN A 633 -21.78 -44.98 18.82
CA ASN A 633 -22.51 -43.72 18.96
C ASN A 633 -22.31 -43.00 20.31
N GLY A 634 -21.05 -42.89 20.77
CA GLY A 634 -20.70 -42.25 22.04
C GLY A 634 -20.91 -43.11 23.29
N HIS A 635 -21.34 -44.36 23.13
CA HIS A 635 -21.63 -45.27 24.22
C HIS A 635 -20.80 -46.55 24.10
N LEU A 636 -20.33 -47.06 25.22
CA LEU A 636 -19.72 -48.37 25.36
C LEU A 636 -20.83 -49.35 25.72
N PHE A 637 -20.90 -50.50 25.05
CA PHE A 637 -21.79 -51.57 25.46
C PHE A 637 -21.03 -52.86 25.69
N TYR A 638 -21.54 -53.64 26.65
CA TYR A 638 -21.02 -54.95 27.04
C TYR A 638 -22.13 -55.81 27.60
N ALA A 639 -21.95 -57.13 27.54
CA ALA A 639 -22.87 -58.08 28.10
C ALA A 639 -22.29 -58.81 29.32
N LEU A 640 -23.15 -58.99 30.33
CA LEU A 640 -22.90 -59.82 31.50
C LEU A 640 -23.30 -61.27 31.19
N GLU A 641 -22.59 -62.24 31.75
CA GLU A 641 -22.91 -63.68 31.59
C GLU A 641 -24.35 -64.05 31.96
N ASN A 642 -25.03 -63.25 32.79
CA ASN A 642 -26.44 -63.43 33.12
C ASN A 642 -27.42 -62.99 32.00
N GLY A 643 -26.91 -62.68 30.81
CA GLY A 643 -27.68 -62.24 29.64
C GLY A 643 -28.09 -60.77 29.69
N THR A 644 -27.52 -59.93 30.55
CA THR A 644 -27.84 -58.50 30.58
C THR A 644 -26.88 -57.71 29.69
N LEU A 645 -27.41 -57.02 28.67
CA LEU A 645 -26.66 -56.09 27.84
C LEU A 645 -26.80 -54.66 28.42
N LYS A 646 -25.67 -54.01 28.73
CA LYS A 646 -25.61 -52.65 29.27
C LYS A 646 -24.98 -51.68 28.29
N PHE A 647 -25.48 -50.46 28.27
CA PHE A 647 -24.94 -49.32 27.54
C PHE A 647 -24.52 -48.25 28.54
N ILE A 648 -23.30 -47.75 28.37
CA ILE A 648 -22.68 -46.79 29.26
C ILE A 648 -22.16 -45.62 28.43
N ASP A 649 -22.41 -44.41 28.89
CA ASP A 649 -21.87 -43.22 28.26
C ASP A 649 -20.34 -43.18 28.43
N ILE A 650 -19.61 -43.05 27.32
CA ILE A 650 -18.14 -43.15 27.29
C ILE A 650 -17.46 -42.02 28.09
N ILE A 651 -18.11 -40.87 28.20
CA ILE A 651 -17.55 -39.70 28.86
C ILE A 651 -17.77 -39.77 30.37
N THR A 652 -18.97 -40.13 30.80
CA THR A 652 -19.40 -40.06 32.20
C THR A 652 -19.37 -41.39 32.95
N GLY A 653 -19.28 -42.52 32.25
CA GLY A 653 -19.30 -43.85 32.85
C GLY A 653 -20.66 -44.24 33.46
N ARG A 654 -21.73 -43.50 33.18
CA ARG A 654 -23.07 -43.78 33.71
C ARG A 654 -23.86 -44.73 32.82
N GLU A 655 -24.62 -45.64 33.43
CA GLU A 655 -25.55 -46.54 32.73
C GLU A 655 -26.62 -45.70 32.01
N ALA A 656 -26.60 -45.74 30.68
CA ALA A 656 -27.56 -45.05 29.83
C ALA A 656 -28.79 -45.92 29.55
N PHE A 657 -28.58 -47.23 29.37
CA PHE A 657 -29.64 -48.18 29.02
C PHE A 657 -29.24 -49.61 29.38
N LYS A 658 -30.21 -50.48 29.68
CA LYS A 658 -29.98 -51.92 29.84
C LYS A 658 -31.14 -52.74 29.32
N VAL A 659 -30.83 -53.92 28.79
CA VAL A 659 -31.83 -54.88 28.28
C VAL A 659 -31.42 -56.31 28.58
N LYS A 660 -32.42 -57.18 28.77
CA LYS A 660 -32.21 -58.62 28.95
C LYS A 660 -32.20 -59.33 27.58
N THR A 661 -31.18 -60.13 27.36
CA THR A 661 -30.91 -60.90 26.14
C THR A 661 -30.91 -62.39 26.49
N TYR A 662 -31.20 -63.24 25.51
CA TYR A 662 -31.28 -64.70 25.71
C TYR A 662 -29.93 -65.38 25.87
N ALA A 663 -28.88 -64.80 25.28
CA ALA A 663 -27.51 -65.27 25.31
C ALA A 663 -26.54 -64.09 25.07
N LEU A 664 -25.23 -64.33 25.17
CA LEU A 664 -24.15 -63.35 24.89
C LEU A 664 -24.01 -63.02 23.37
N ASP A 665 -25.11 -63.10 22.62
CA ASP A 665 -25.14 -63.03 21.16
C ASP A 665 -25.81 -61.74 20.71
N TYR A 666 -24.97 -60.74 20.51
CA TYR A 666 -25.34 -59.41 20.03
C TYR A 666 -24.27 -58.89 19.06
N HIS A 667 -24.65 -57.98 18.18
CA HIS A 667 -23.73 -57.39 17.22
C HIS A 667 -24.08 -55.94 16.89
N ALA A 668 -23.08 -55.05 16.87
CA ALA A 668 -23.26 -53.69 16.40
C ALA A 668 -23.16 -53.59 14.88
N ALA A 669 -24.02 -52.77 14.29
CA ALA A 669 -23.99 -52.38 12.89
C ALA A 669 -24.29 -50.88 12.76
N ALA A 670 -24.20 -50.34 11.54
CA ALA A 670 -24.43 -48.91 11.29
C ALA A 670 -25.78 -48.40 11.83
N GLU A 671 -26.81 -49.23 11.84
CA GLU A 671 -28.19 -48.87 12.21
C GLU A 671 -28.51 -49.03 13.71
N GLY A 672 -27.70 -49.79 14.44
CA GLY A 672 -27.92 -50.08 15.85
C GLY A 672 -27.31 -51.41 16.29
N VAL A 673 -27.70 -51.87 17.48
CA VAL A 673 -27.23 -53.15 18.05
C VAL A 673 -28.33 -54.20 17.92
N TYR A 674 -28.04 -55.28 17.19
CA TYR A 674 -28.93 -56.43 17.06
C TYR A 674 -28.70 -57.39 18.20
N PHE A 675 -29.77 -57.93 18.79
CA PHE A 675 -29.70 -58.93 19.86
C PHE A 675 -30.87 -59.91 19.80
N LEU A 676 -30.69 -61.08 20.42
CA LEU A 676 -31.74 -62.09 20.57
C LEU A 676 -32.43 -61.97 21.94
N ASP A 677 -33.76 -61.87 21.97
CA ASP A 677 -34.52 -61.88 23.22
C ASP A 677 -34.89 -63.30 23.69
N ASN A 678 -35.43 -63.38 24.91
CA ASN A 678 -35.78 -64.66 25.55
C ASN A 678 -36.87 -65.47 24.83
N GLN A 679 -37.58 -64.87 23.88
CA GLN A 679 -38.56 -65.53 23.02
C GLN A 679 -37.95 -65.92 21.67
N LYS A 680 -36.61 -65.86 21.52
CA LYS A 680 -35.85 -66.09 20.30
C LYS A 680 -36.21 -65.13 19.17
N LYS A 681 -36.64 -63.91 19.49
CA LYS A 681 -36.86 -62.87 18.48
C LYS A 681 -35.63 -62.01 18.32
N ILE A 682 -35.36 -61.62 17.08
CA ILE A 682 -34.29 -60.70 16.73
C ILE A 682 -34.83 -59.28 16.92
N ASN A 683 -34.15 -58.52 17.77
CA ASN A 683 -34.50 -57.14 18.03
C ASN A 683 -33.32 -56.22 17.67
N LEU A 684 -33.63 -55.01 17.24
CA LEU A 684 -32.67 -53.95 16.95
C LEU A 684 -32.84 -52.82 17.97
N ILE A 685 -31.76 -52.48 18.66
CA ILE A 685 -31.65 -51.27 19.48
C ILE A 685 -31.17 -50.14 18.58
N LYS A 686 -32.06 -49.21 18.24
CA LYS A 686 -31.74 -48.04 17.43
C LYS A 686 -30.88 -47.04 18.21
N LYS A 687 -30.29 -46.07 17.49
CA LYS A 687 -29.46 -44.99 18.06
C LYS A 687 -30.12 -44.20 19.21
N ASN A 688 -31.44 -44.16 19.27
CA ASN A 688 -32.23 -43.49 20.31
C ASN A 688 -32.70 -44.42 21.45
N PHE A 689 -32.11 -45.61 21.59
CA PHE A 689 -32.48 -46.65 22.57
C PHE A 689 -33.91 -47.21 22.44
N GLN A 690 -34.59 -46.97 21.31
CA GLN A 690 -35.83 -47.67 21.00
C GLN A 690 -35.54 -49.09 20.50
N ILE A 691 -36.29 -50.06 21.01
CA ILE A 691 -36.20 -51.47 20.60
C ILE A 691 -37.26 -51.72 19.53
N GLU A 692 -36.81 -52.20 18.37
CA GLU A 692 -37.68 -52.64 17.28
C GLU A 692 -37.54 -54.15 17.08
N ASN A 693 -38.67 -54.84 16.99
CA ASN A 693 -38.68 -56.26 16.65
C ASN A 693 -38.46 -56.41 15.14
N ILE A 694 -37.40 -57.11 14.75
CA ILE A 694 -37.03 -57.30 13.35
C ILE A 694 -37.63 -58.58 12.80
N ALA A 695 -37.54 -59.70 13.54
CA ALA A 695 -38.07 -60.98 13.10
C ALA A 695 -38.29 -61.94 14.26
N ASP A 696 -39.27 -62.83 14.11
CA ASP A 696 -39.49 -63.99 15.00
C ASP A 696 -38.91 -65.24 14.35
N LEU A 697 -38.00 -65.92 15.05
CA LEU A 697 -37.31 -67.12 14.55
C LEU A 697 -38.11 -68.42 14.79
N GLY A 698 -39.24 -68.36 15.50
CA GLY A 698 -40.04 -69.54 15.83
C GLY A 698 -39.24 -70.59 16.61
N GLU A 699 -39.25 -71.85 16.13
CA GLU A 699 -38.52 -72.96 16.79
C GLU A 699 -36.99 -72.96 16.53
N PHE A 700 -36.49 -72.08 15.65
CA PHE A 700 -35.08 -72.06 15.27
C PHE A 700 -34.18 -71.67 16.47
N GLN A 701 -33.31 -72.59 16.89
CA GLN A 701 -32.39 -72.38 18.02
C GLN A 701 -31.15 -71.59 17.59
N ALA A 702 -31.29 -70.29 17.38
CA ALA A 702 -30.18 -69.41 17.04
C ALA A 702 -29.05 -69.43 18.10
N ARG A 703 -27.81 -69.53 17.62
CA ARG A 703 -26.60 -69.43 18.43
C ARG A 703 -25.79 -68.17 18.21
N LYS A 704 -25.77 -67.56 17.02
CA LYS A 704 -25.05 -66.28 16.80
C LYS A 704 -25.74 -65.41 15.76
N ILE A 705 -25.56 -64.09 15.86
CA ILE A 705 -26.13 -63.07 14.97
C ILE A 705 -25.00 -62.20 14.40
N PHE A 706 -25.00 -61.95 13.10
CA PHE A 706 -24.04 -61.05 12.44
C PHE A 706 -24.72 -60.18 11.37
N PRO A 707 -24.28 -58.92 11.17
CA PRO A 707 -24.74 -58.09 10.08
C PRO A 707 -24.17 -58.58 8.74
N ALA A 708 -25.02 -58.69 7.73
CA ALA A 708 -24.68 -59.14 6.39
C ALA A 708 -25.14 -58.10 5.35
N GLY A 709 -24.42 -56.99 5.27
CA GLY A 709 -24.78 -55.85 4.41
C GLY A 709 -26.10 -55.23 4.83
N LYS A 710 -27.12 -55.29 3.95
CA LYS A 710 -28.48 -54.82 4.27
C LYS A 710 -29.34 -55.85 5.02
N ASN A 711 -28.80 -57.03 5.33
CA ASN A 711 -29.54 -58.15 5.94
C ASN A 711 -28.89 -58.58 7.27
N ILE A 712 -29.56 -59.49 7.97
CA ILE A 712 -29.10 -60.11 9.21
C ILE A 712 -28.87 -61.60 8.95
N ALA A 713 -27.68 -62.10 9.28
CA ALA A 713 -27.39 -63.53 9.26
C ALA A 713 -27.48 -64.09 10.69
N VAL A 714 -28.24 -65.17 10.86
CA VAL A 714 -28.38 -65.89 12.13
C VAL A 714 -28.03 -67.34 11.93
N CYS A 715 -27.10 -67.87 12.73
CA CYS A 715 -26.68 -69.26 12.61
C CYS A 715 -26.95 -70.07 13.86
N ASN A 716 -27.16 -71.37 13.66
CA ASN A 716 -27.04 -72.40 14.68
C ASN A 716 -26.06 -73.48 14.19
N ASP A 717 -25.96 -74.60 14.91
CA ASP A 717 -25.00 -75.67 14.59
C ASP A 717 -25.23 -76.34 13.24
N GLU A 718 -26.43 -76.22 12.66
CA GLU A 718 -26.84 -76.97 11.48
C GLU A 718 -27.21 -76.08 10.29
N LYS A 719 -27.54 -74.80 10.50
CA LYS A 719 -28.05 -73.89 9.46
C LYS A 719 -27.69 -72.43 9.70
N ILE A 720 -27.51 -71.68 8.62
CA ILE A 720 -27.48 -70.21 8.60
C ILE A 720 -28.76 -69.70 7.91
N LEU A 721 -29.51 -68.84 8.59
CA LEU A 721 -30.64 -68.11 8.07
C LEU A 721 -30.22 -66.69 7.71
N LEU A 722 -30.59 -66.23 6.52
CA LEU A 722 -30.46 -64.82 6.14
C LEU A 722 -31.83 -64.17 6.18
N ILE A 723 -31.96 -63.07 6.92
CA ILE A 723 -33.21 -62.39 7.20
C ILE A 723 -33.10 -60.95 6.68
N ASP A 724 -34.12 -60.53 5.93
CA ASP A 724 -34.23 -59.15 5.48
C ASP A 724 -34.61 -58.26 6.66
N ARG A 725 -33.78 -57.27 6.96
CA ARG A 725 -33.95 -56.44 8.17
C ARG A 725 -35.16 -55.50 8.12
N PHE A 726 -35.71 -55.24 6.93
CA PHE A 726 -36.82 -54.29 6.76
C PHE A 726 -38.18 -54.99 6.77
N SER A 727 -38.26 -56.17 6.17
CA SER A 727 -39.49 -56.95 6.08
C SER A 727 -39.61 -58.04 7.15
N GLY A 728 -38.52 -58.36 7.85
CA GLY A 728 -38.46 -59.43 8.84
C GLY A 728 -38.59 -60.84 8.26
N LYS A 729 -38.66 -60.97 6.94
CA LYS A 729 -38.84 -62.24 6.25
C LYS A 729 -37.50 -62.94 6.03
N GLN A 730 -37.50 -64.26 6.20
CA GLN A 730 -36.37 -65.09 5.82
C GLN A 730 -36.18 -65.02 4.30
N ILE A 731 -34.98 -64.64 3.87
CA ILE A 731 -34.58 -64.56 2.46
C ILE A 731 -34.12 -65.94 1.96
N THR A 732 -33.28 -66.62 2.73
CA THR A 732 -32.74 -67.94 2.39
C THR A 732 -32.25 -68.69 3.63
N ASN A 733 -32.14 -70.02 3.55
CA ASN A 733 -31.43 -70.85 4.52
C ASN A 733 -30.29 -71.63 3.85
N LEU A 734 -29.23 -71.89 4.59
CA LEU A 734 -28.06 -72.66 4.16
C LEU A 734 -27.78 -73.74 5.19
N SER A 735 -27.77 -75.01 4.79
CA SER A 735 -27.39 -76.11 5.68
C SER A 735 -25.87 -76.18 5.86
N ILE A 736 -25.43 -76.44 7.08
CA ILE A 736 -24.04 -76.54 7.49
C ILE A 736 -23.85 -77.83 8.31
N THR A 737 -22.72 -78.50 8.11
CA THR A 737 -22.32 -79.68 8.91
C THR A 737 -21.16 -79.31 9.83
N PRO A 738 -21.28 -79.46 11.16
CA PRO A 738 -20.20 -79.14 12.08
C PRO A 738 -19.11 -80.21 12.05
N LYS A 739 -17.84 -79.80 12.12
CA LYS A 739 -16.71 -80.68 12.48
C LYS A 739 -16.02 -80.12 13.72
N THR A 740 -16.02 -80.90 14.80
CA THR A 740 -15.27 -80.61 16.03
C THR A 740 -13.78 -80.87 15.83
N ALA A 741 -12.93 -79.88 16.12
CA ALA A 741 -11.50 -80.09 16.32
C ALA A 741 -11.22 -80.27 17.82
N ALA A 742 -10.39 -81.26 18.16
CA ALA A 742 -9.93 -81.48 19.53
C ALA A 742 -8.83 -80.46 19.87
N GLY A 743 -9.12 -79.52 20.76
CA GLY A 743 -8.16 -78.53 21.25
C GLY A 743 -8.87 -77.28 21.77
N SER A 744 -8.51 -76.86 22.98
CA SER A 744 -9.17 -75.82 23.78
C SER A 744 -9.37 -74.46 23.08
N GLY A 745 -10.61 -74.00 22.99
CA GLY A 745 -11.01 -72.66 22.56
C GLY A 745 -12.01 -72.69 21.39
N GLU A 746 -13.21 -72.13 21.57
CA GLU A 746 -14.33 -72.17 20.63
C GLU A 746 -13.97 -71.77 19.18
N GLN A 747 -13.66 -72.74 18.32
CA GLN A 747 -13.52 -72.57 16.89
C GLN A 747 -14.50 -73.51 16.18
N PHE A 748 -15.47 -72.95 15.45
CA PHE A 748 -16.43 -73.72 14.65
C PHE A 748 -16.04 -73.65 13.18
N PHE A 749 -15.73 -74.80 12.58
CA PHE A 749 -15.46 -74.94 11.14
C PHE A 749 -16.75 -75.34 10.42
N TYR A 750 -17.12 -74.60 9.37
CA TYR A 750 -18.34 -74.80 8.61
C TYR A 750 -18.02 -75.18 7.15
N THR A 751 -18.75 -76.14 6.58
CA THR A 751 -18.65 -76.52 5.15
C THR A 751 -19.95 -76.25 4.43
N ILE A 752 -19.89 -75.68 3.23
CA ILE A 752 -21.03 -75.55 2.31
C ILE A 752 -20.65 -76.26 1.01
N SER A 753 -21.41 -77.30 0.63
CA SER A 753 -21.32 -77.98 -0.67
C SER A 753 -19.90 -78.39 -1.12
N GLY A 754 -19.13 -79.03 -0.23
CA GLY A 754 -17.89 -79.73 -0.61
C GLY A 754 -16.61 -78.91 -0.74
N ARG A 755 -16.59 -77.61 -0.38
CA ARG A 755 -15.36 -76.81 -0.28
C ARG A 755 -15.18 -76.23 1.13
N LYS A 756 -13.96 -76.37 1.67
CA LYS A 756 -13.58 -75.92 3.01
C LYS A 756 -13.63 -74.40 3.11
N LEU A 757 -14.14 -73.90 4.22
CA LEU A 757 -14.10 -72.48 4.58
C LEU A 757 -13.49 -72.39 5.99
N SER A 758 -12.41 -71.62 6.11
CA SER A 758 -11.80 -71.25 7.38
C SER A 758 -12.39 -69.90 7.81
N ALA A 759 -13.07 -69.86 8.94
CA ALA A 759 -13.48 -68.63 9.60
C ALA A 759 -12.56 -68.41 10.81
N PHE A 760 -11.70 -67.41 10.75
CA PHE A 760 -10.83 -67.06 11.88
C PHE A 760 -11.55 -66.11 12.82
N TYR A 761 -11.60 -66.47 14.11
CA TYR A 761 -11.95 -65.58 15.19
C TYR A 761 -10.74 -64.73 15.56
N ASN A 762 -10.90 -63.41 15.66
CA ASN A 762 -9.91 -62.55 16.31
C ASN A 762 -10.52 -61.97 17.58
N THR A 763 -10.19 -62.57 18.72
CA THR A 763 -10.40 -61.99 20.05
C THR A 763 -9.07 -61.41 20.52
N GLY A 764 -8.95 -60.07 20.52
CA GLY A 764 -7.86 -59.37 21.21
C GLY A 764 -6.83 -58.71 20.29
N GLY A 765 -6.59 -57.43 20.53
CA GLY A 765 -5.66 -56.61 19.75
C GLY A 765 -4.20 -57.02 19.93
N LYS A 766 -3.58 -57.47 18.84
CA LYS A 766 -2.25 -57.11 18.29
C LYS A 766 -1.98 -58.02 17.08
N PRO A 767 -1.49 -57.51 15.93
CA PRO A 767 -1.16 -58.37 14.80
C PRO A 767 0.24 -58.95 14.98
N ALA A 768 0.34 -60.21 15.37
CA ALA A 768 1.55 -61.01 15.20
C ALA A 768 1.18 -62.50 15.16
N ALA A 769 0.91 -63.01 13.96
CA ALA A 769 1.03 -64.43 13.66
C ALA A 769 1.43 -64.60 12.19
N ARG A 770 2.60 -65.19 11.99
CA ARG A 770 3.10 -65.66 10.69
C ARG A 770 2.25 -66.88 10.32
N ALA A 771 1.46 -66.79 9.25
CA ALA A 771 0.76 -67.95 8.72
C ALA A 771 1.69 -68.73 7.78
N GLU A 772 2.09 -69.94 8.17
CA GLU A 772 2.59 -70.94 7.24
C GLU A 772 1.39 -71.62 6.59
N PHE A 773 1.12 -71.27 5.34
CA PHE A 773 0.09 -71.93 4.53
C PHE A 773 0.67 -73.24 3.99
N THR A 774 0.06 -74.37 4.36
CA THR A 774 0.36 -75.66 3.75
C THR A 774 -0.74 -76.03 2.75
N SER A 775 -0.31 -76.16 1.49
CA SER A 775 -1.04 -76.64 0.32
C SER A 775 -2.13 -75.75 -0.29
N ASP A 776 -2.16 -75.81 -1.62
CA ASP A 776 -2.85 -74.90 -2.53
C ASP A 776 -4.39 -74.95 -2.43
N GLN A 777 -4.99 -73.78 -2.62
CA GLN A 777 -6.42 -73.48 -2.74
C GLN A 777 -7.21 -73.28 -1.43
N GLU A 778 -6.94 -72.18 -0.75
CA GLU A 778 -7.86 -71.58 0.22
C GLU A 778 -8.31 -70.19 -0.26
N VAL A 779 -9.59 -69.85 -0.05
CA VAL A 779 -10.16 -68.52 -0.33
C VAL A 779 -10.71 -67.94 0.97
N LEU A 780 -10.12 -66.84 1.43
CA LEU A 780 -10.54 -66.10 2.60
C LEU A 780 -11.45 -64.94 2.16
N LEU A 781 -12.68 -64.88 2.70
CA LEU A 781 -13.61 -63.78 2.44
C LEU A 781 -13.75 -62.93 3.71
N HIS A 782 -13.19 -61.73 3.66
CA HIS A 782 -13.34 -60.71 4.70
C HIS A 782 -14.33 -59.64 4.23
N PHE A 783 -15.35 -59.36 5.04
CA PHE A 783 -16.27 -58.24 4.79
C PHE A 783 -15.94 -57.10 5.76
N CYS A 784 -15.39 -56.00 5.24
CA CYS A 784 -15.27 -54.74 5.95
C CYS A 784 -16.05 -53.66 5.19
N SER A 785 -16.90 -52.94 5.92
CA SER A 785 -17.61 -51.69 5.59
C SER A 785 -17.83 -51.29 4.12
N LEU A 786 -19.12 -51.13 3.76
CA LEU A 786 -19.67 -50.33 2.66
C LEU A 786 -18.83 -50.27 1.36
N ASP A 787 -19.12 -51.23 0.48
CA ASP A 787 -18.82 -51.29 -0.97
C ASP A 787 -17.49 -51.92 -1.45
N GLU A 788 -16.68 -52.54 -0.58
CA GLU A 788 -15.46 -53.25 -1.00
C GLU A 788 -15.44 -54.74 -0.65
N ILE A 789 -14.99 -55.59 -1.59
CA ILE A 789 -14.76 -57.03 -1.39
C ILE A 789 -13.27 -57.31 -1.55
N PHE A 790 -12.67 -57.95 -0.54
CA PHE A 790 -11.30 -58.44 -0.59
C PHE A 790 -11.27 -59.92 -0.95
N ILE A 791 -10.51 -60.28 -1.98
CA ILE A 791 -10.19 -61.67 -2.31
C ILE A 791 -8.68 -61.81 -2.27
N CYS A 792 -8.18 -62.70 -1.41
CA CYS A 792 -6.76 -63.00 -1.29
C CYS A 792 -6.50 -64.43 -1.80
N THR A 793 -5.54 -64.59 -2.71
CA THR A 793 -4.91 -65.89 -3.00
C THR A 793 -3.57 -65.98 -2.29
N ALA A 794 -2.89 -67.13 -2.37
CA ALA A 794 -1.63 -67.40 -1.67
C ALA A 794 -0.49 -66.39 -1.99
N ASP A 795 -0.65 -65.60 -3.04
CA ASP A 795 0.41 -64.85 -3.72
C ASP A 795 0.00 -63.44 -4.20
N LYS A 796 -1.29 -63.07 -4.16
CA LYS A 796 -1.76 -61.73 -4.56
C LYS A 796 -3.00 -61.28 -3.76
N MET A 797 -3.08 -59.97 -3.49
CA MET A 797 -4.26 -59.31 -2.90
C MET A 797 -4.99 -58.52 -3.98
N TYR A 798 -6.29 -58.78 -4.15
CA TYR A 798 -7.14 -58.08 -5.11
C TYR A 798 -8.18 -57.22 -4.39
N ILE A 799 -8.27 -55.95 -4.79
CA ILE A 799 -9.23 -54.97 -4.27
C ILE A 799 -10.29 -54.75 -5.35
N PHE A 800 -11.55 -55.09 -5.05
CA PHE A 800 -12.68 -54.84 -5.94
C PHE A 800 -13.59 -53.79 -5.33
N ASN A 801 -13.79 -52.70 -6.07
CA ASN A 801 -14.76 -51.67 -5.74
C ASN A 801 -15.93 -51.77 -6.74
N ILE A 802 -16.81 -52.76 -6.52
CA ILE A 802 -17.93 -53.08 -7.43
C ILE A 802 -19.17 -53.42 -6.59
N PRO A 803 -20.36 -52.86 -6.93
CA PRO A 803 -21.62 -53.26 -6.30
C PRO A 803 -21.90 -54.77 -6.45
N LEU A 804 -22.32 -55.43 -5.36
CA LEU A 804 -22.50 -56.89 -5.24
C LEU A 804 -23.34 -57.53 -6.37
N GLN A 805 -24.29 -56.78 -6.95
CA GLN A 805 -25.12 -57.22 -8.08
C GLN A 805 -24.30 -57.40 -9.38
N LYS A 806 -23.37 -56.50 -9.69
CA LYS A 806 -22.49 -56.59 -10.88
C LYS A 806 -21.39 -57.65 -10.74
N PHE A 807 -20.96 -57.95 -9.51
CA PHE A 807 -20.01 -59.03 -9.23
C PHE A 807 -20.57 -60.40 -9.65
N ARG A 808 -21.86 -60.65 -9.39
CA ARG A 808 -22.56 -61.90 -9.78
C ARG A 808 -22.76 -62.04 -11.29
N GLU A 809 -22.97 -60.93 -12.01
CA GLU A 809 -23.28 -60.94 -13.44
C GLU A 809 -22.03 -60.96 -14.34
N ILE A 810 -20.92 -60.33 -13.93
CA ILE A 810 -19.76 -60.10 -14.81
C ILE A 810 -18.54 -60.94 -14.39
N VAL A 811 -18.22 -60.99 -13.09
CA VAL A 811 -16.94 -61.53 -12.62
C VAL A 811 -17.03 -63.02 -12.31
N LEU A 812 -18.13 -63.48 -11.70
CA LEU A 812 -18.31 -64.89 -11.36
C LEU A 812 -18.29 -65.83 -12.59
N PRO A 813 -18.97 -65.51 -13.72
CA PRO A 813 -18.91 -66.35 -14.93
C PRO A 813 -17.55 -66.30 -15.62
N PHE A 814 -16.87 -65.14 -15.60
CA PHE A 814 -15.57 -64.94 -16.25
C PHE A 814 -14.41 -65.63 -15.49
N ALA A 815 -14.46 -65.62 -14.16
CA ALA A 815 -13.51 -66.34 -13.31
C ALA A 815 -13.67 -67.86 -13.41
N VAL A 816 -14.90 -68.36 -13.60
CA VAL A 816 -15.18 -69.78 -13.82
C VAL A 816 -14.73 -70.27 -15.20
N GLN A 817 -14.83 -69.44 -16.25
CA GLN A 817 -14.39 -69.81 -17.60
C GLN A 817 -12.87 -69.78 -17.82
N ASN A 818 -12.13 -68.92 -17.10
CA ASN A 818 -10.69 -68.72 -17.33
C ASN A 818 -9.76 -69.41 -16.31
N ALA A 819 -10.30 -70.10 -15.30
CA ALA A 819 -9.51 -70.84 -14.30
C ALA A 819 -8.73 -72.06 -14.85
N GLY A 820 -8.74 -72.30 -16.16
CA GLY A 820 -8.06 -73.43 -16.81
C GLY A 820 -7.03 -73.07 -17.89
N ARG A 821 -6.73 -71.79 -18.14
CA ARG A 821 -5.80 -71.37 -19.19
C ARG A 821 -4.85 -70.29 -18.66
N GLY A 822 -3.67 -70.70 -18.19
CA GLY A 822 -2.64 -69.82 -17.66
C GLY A 822 -2.08 -68.84 -18.70
N GLN A 823 -2.75 -67.70 -18.88
CA GLN A 823 -2.24 -66.54 -19.62
C GLN A 823 -2.43 -65.28 -18.78
N ASP A 824 -1.32 -64.62 -18.47
CA ASP A 824 -1.23 -63.32 -17.79
C ASP A 824 -1.57 -62.20 -18.76
N GLU A 825 -2.85 -61.90 -19.01
CA GLU A 825 -3.25 -60.64 -19.66
C GLU A 825 -4.74 -60.35 -19.45
N VAL A 826 -5.06 -59.24 -18.79
CA VAL A 826 -6.44 -58.72 -18.71
C VAL A 826 -6.41 -57.18 -18.75
N ILE A 827 -7.17 -56.61 -19.68
CA ILE A 827 -7.39 -55.16 -19.87
C ILE A 827 -8.78 -54.79 -19.33
N PHE A 828 -8.89 -53.71 -18.56
CA PHE A 828 -10.19 -53.08 -18.27
C PHE A 828 -10.12 -51.55 -18.36
N THR A 829 -11.15 -50.96 -18.97
CA THR A 829 -11.35 -49.51 -19.16
C THR A 829 -12.25 -48.94 -18.06
N GLY A 830 -11.78 -47.93 -17.34
CA GLY A 830 -12.58 -47.12 -16.40
C GLY A 830 -11.86 -45.84 -16.00
N SER A 831 -12.40 -44.69 -16.40
CA SER A 831 -12.03 -43.32 -15.99
C SER A 831 -10.53 -42.96 -15.96
N GLY A 832 -9.94 -42.73 -17.14
CA GLY A 832 -9.09 -41.55 -17.35
C GLY A 832 -7.57 -41.64 -17.11
N ARG A 833 -6.95 -42.80 -16.88
CA ARG A 833 -5.48 -42.98 -16.97
C ARG A 833 -5.11 -44.37 -17.50
N MET A 834 -4.27 -44.43 -18.53
CA MET A 834 -3.69 -45.70 -19.04
C MET A 834 -2.44 -46.05 -18.23
N ALA A 835 -2.35 -47.29 -17.74
CA ALA A 835 -1.09 -47.87 -17.28
C ALA A 835 -0.98 -49.30 -17.84
N LYS A 836 0.10 -49.56 -18.58
CA LYS A 836 0.50 -50.90 -19.03
C LYS A 836 1.40 -51.49 -17.93
N PHE A 837 1.03 -52.63 -17.36
CA PHE A 837 1.89 -53.37 -16.44
C PHE A 837 2.46 -54.59 -17.16
N SER A 838 3.78 -54.62 -17.37
CA SER A 838 4.51 -55.85 -17.65
C SER A 838 5.58 -56.00 -16.57
N CYS A 839 5.55 -57.12 -15.84
CA CYS A 839 6.57 -57.43 -14.85
C CYS A 839 7.57 -58.41 -15.48
N SER A 840 8.76 -57.95 -15.85
CA SER A 840 9.95 -58.79 -15.90
C SER A 840 10.95 -58.23 -14.93
N ALA A 841 11.50 -59.08 -14.06
CA ALA A 841 12.52 -58.71 -13.11
C ALA A 841 13.70 -58.03 -13.85
N GLU A 842 14.14 -56.89 -13.32
CA GLU A 842 15.28 -56.07 -13.74
C GLU A 842 15.02 -55.04 -14.88
N LYS A 843 15.11 -53.75 -14.48
CA LYS A 843 15.05 -52.48 -15.25
C LYS A 843 13.65 -51.84 -15.47
N PHE A 844 13.44 -50.69 -14.84
CA PHE A 844 12.41 -49.71 -15.20
C PHE A 844 12.88 -48.90 -16.41
N LEU A 845 12.19 -49.02 -17.55
CA LEU A 845 12.34 -48.13 -18.71
C LEU A 845 10.98 -47.51 -19.05
N TRP A 846 10.95 -46.19 -19.13
CA TRP A 846 9.86 -45.38 -19.68
C TRP A 846 9.98 -45.42 -21.21
N GLU A 847 8.99 -45.94 -21.94
CA GLU A 847 8.95 -45.79 -23.40
C GLU A 847 7.56 -45.38 -23.92
N LYS A 848 7.55 -44.14 -24.45
CA LYS A 848 6.76 -43.60 -25.57
C LYS A 848 5.25 -43.31 -25.40
N GLU A 849 4.93 -42.01 -25.45
CA GLU A 849 3.60 -41.48 -25.77
C GLU A 849 3.24 -41.73 -27.25
N TYR A 850 2.00 -42.14 -27.51
CA TYR A 850 1.38 -42.03 -28.83
C TYR A 850 0.39 -40.87 -28.82
N SER A 851 0.66 -39.85 -29.64
CA SER A 851 -0.22 -38.72 -29.91
C SER A 851 -1.05 -38.99 -31.17
N GLY A 852 -2.36 -38.73 -31.12
CA GLY A 852 -3.24 -38.82 -32.27
C GLY A 852 -4.65 -38.31 -32.00
N PHE A 853 -5.02 -37.21 -32.69
CA PHE A 853 -6.31 -36.49 -32.78
C PHE A 853 -6.59 -35.44 -31.68
N LYS A 854 -6.51 -34.12 -31.97
CA LYS A 854 -7.21 -33.19 -32.92
C LYS A 854 -8.61 -32.75 -32.46
N ASN A 855 -8.67 -31.45 -32.15
CA ASN A 855 -9.80 -30.50 -32.15
C ASN A 855 -10.75 -30.44 -30.94
N GLY A 856 -10.69 -29.30 -30.23
CA GLY A 856 -11.89 -28.60 -29.73
C GLY A 856 -12.01 -28.41 -28.22
N PHE A 857 -11.71 -27.20 -27.75
CA PHE A 857 -11.98 -26.59 -26.44
C PHE A 857 -13.39 -26.91 -25.86
N ILE A 858 -13.62 -26.98 -24.54
CA ILE A 858 -13.76 -25.86 -23.57
C ILE A 858 -13.47 -26.33 -22.11
N SER A 859 -13.06 -25.35 -21.27
CA SER A 859 -12.67 -25.36 -19.85
C SER A 859 -13.76 -25.85 -18.87
N ILE A 860 -13.47 -26.24 -17.62
CA ILE A 860 -13.20 -25.41 -16.41
C ILE A 860 -12.55 -26.33 -15.35
N ILE A 861 -11.29 -26.11 -14.96
CA ILE A 861 -10.80 -25.53 -13.67
C ILE A 861 -11.51 -26.06 -12.40
N SER A 862 -10.82 -26.89 -11.61
CA SER A 862 -10.21 -26.43 -10.35
C SER A 862 -9.39 -27.54 -9.68
N LYS A 863 -8.16 -27.20 -9.30
CA LYS A 863 -7.36 -27.89 -8.29
C LYS A 863 -8.11 -27.87 -6.94
N GLN A 864 -8.31 -29.04 -6.35
CA GLN A 864 -7.77 -29.36 -5.02
C GLN A 864 -7.52 -30.86 -4.96
#